data_AF-A0A5N4D2A0-F1
#
_entry.id   AF-A0A5N4D2A0-F1
#
_cell.length_a   1.000
_cell.length_b   1.000
_cell.length_c   1.000
_cell.angle_alpha   90.00
_cell.angle_beta   90.00
_cell.angle_gamma   90.00
#
_symmetry.space_group_name_H-M   'P 1'
#
loop_
_entity.id
_entity.type
_entity.pdbx_description
1 polymer ?
#
loop_
_entity_poly.entity_id
_entity_poly.type
_entity_poly.pdbx_seq_one_letter_code
_entity_poly.pdbx_strand_id
1 'polypeptide(L)'
;MAWAHRKAAEMRPPPSEQALDALLAHKEEEWRALQAHRSQMQEAALQDAQSRLEEAQGRLQRLQEDFVYNLQVLDERDRELERYDAAFAQARGLEEARQAEASQLKIEVAKLRRALASEAQRLRDLQQQYQRKLQEHHLELERTHSDKNGEMDQQRELYENLKWKLERKLQELDGELALQRQELLQEFASEMRKREHEFRLQADSMSSAVLAQELKVKLLNKELAALREAGAKAAESLLGAEAANSGLEEQLRRRDWALRDLAAVKDARIKELEGELHSVQLTRRREEEALRRKHEELDRLAREKDTVLAAAKGAHVEQLQALEAKVLELQSHSDNLEVQLRRAEWRQEDVAKEKDAAIDKLREDAAALRSGWDAQIAQLSEEMTSKDLQVQSLREEEMKLKAQVARCQQDIGRYKQQLLLAAERERSLERDKVQLELDWQRRCEGLEREQYQRSEDLIQALTAARDQEAAKLQETELVLREQEAALKAVTRERDQAVQALRAHGFHPKEEAQMFPRHCEEDTSASLPSSEIQRLQEQNRSLRNAIAQMRKEMEALSDQVLPSARSGGETTGANPPGPQAAADAPIPGYILALEAEMQNLKHKFETLEAQLEDVTDPSRTSVPCAGLQPSVPAPADPTGGAALGHGASTGLALRRLRDRAHLLNFLVARLKQKICSRADVLLPNTDSKTVFQVLRGPLDRDTIQRELPHELDQVHLEVLQLRKQVAKLEKHLGSAWKEGGGASSRQQPPSSDTMALGGEGGDAGPAGTEDQGAQTPKAVSLPQLQRKLKEAARKILRLRQEKEQLLEMGNRLRAELGHLASESHPECRLPRWVPARWMQSAQRCPGKGVPSGGGGLTQTTREPEGEQKPPAGVRPGGAPLRAL
;
A
#
# COMPACT_ATOMS: atom_id res chain seq x y z
N MET A 1 10.51 23.74 133.65
CA MET A 1 11.92 23.84 134.14
C MET A 1 12.74 22.76 133.44
N ALA A 2 13.97 22.99 132.98
CA ALA A 2 14.79 24.21 133.08
C ALA A 2 15.20 24.73 131.69
N TRP A 3 14.78 25.95 131.35
CA TRP A 3 15.06 26.65 130.09
C TRP A 3 16.28 27.59 130.26
N ALA A 4 17.33 27.12 130.97
CA ALA A 4 18.25 28.01 131.69
C ALA A 4 19.75 27.66 131.65
N HIS A 5 20.19 26.62 130.95
CA HIS A 5 21.60 26.17 130.96
C HIS A 5 22.27 26.00 129.59
N ARG A 6 21.92 26.83 128.60
CA ARG A 6 22.69 26.93 127.34
C ARG A 6 22.93 28.39 126.89
N LYS A 7 23.17 29.29 127.86
CA LYS A 7 23.43 30.73 127.65
C LYS A 7 24.86 31.09 128.10
N ALA A 8 25.87 30.42 127.53
CA ALA A 8 27.27 30.56 127.95
C ALA A 8 28.34 30.27 126.87
N ALA A 9 27.96 30.05 125.59
CA ALA A 9 28.89 29.47 124.62
C ALA A 9 28.71 29.96 123.15
N GLU A 10 28.34 31.22 122.92
CA GLU A 10 28.56 31.84 121.59
C GLU A 10 28.68 33.38 121.58
N MET A 11 29.16 33.97 122.70
CA MET A 11 29.75 35.31 122.66
C MET A 11 31.20 35.18 122.20
N ARG A 12 31.43 35.08 120.88
CA ARG A 12 32.78 35.36 120.36
C ARG A 12 33.15 36.81 120.75
N PRO A 13 34.41 37.11 121.08
CA PRO A 13 34.86 38.50 121.12
C PRO A 13 34.63 39.15 119.75
N PRO A 14 34.64 40.49 119.63
CA PRO A 14 34.86 41.10 118.32
C PRO A 14 36.11 40.44 117.72
N PRO A 15 36.01 39.77 116.55
CA PRO A 15 37.17 39.13 115.95
C PRO A 15 38.28 40.18 115.79
N SER A 16 39.51 39.82 116.17
CA SER A 16 40.68 40.64 115.85
C SER A 16 40.71 40.90 114.35
N GLU A 17 41.24 42.04 113.93
CA GLU A 17 41.23 42.47 112.51
C GLU A 17 41.72 41.35 111.60
N GLN A 18 42.85 40.72 111.95
CA GLN A 18 43.42 39.52 111.29
C GLN A 18 42.44 38.35 111.05
N ALA A 19 41.45 38.16 111.92
CA ALA A 19 40.43 37.11 111.80
C ALA A 19 39.20 37.55 110.97
N LEU A 20 38.95 38.86 110.86
CA LEU A 20 38.06 39.42 109.83
C LEU A 20 38.74 39.38 108.47
N ASP A 21 40.00 39.80 108.37
CA ASP A 21 40.80 39.80 107.15
C ASP A 21 40.91 38.39 106.56
N ALA A 22 41.13 37.37 107.40
CA ALA A 22 41.13 35.97 106.96
C ALA A 22 39.76 35.50 106.43
N LEU A 23 38.66 35.95 107.02
CA LEU A 23 37.30 35.63 106.54
C LEU A 23 36.95 36.41 105.26
N LEU A 24 37.41 37.66 105.13
CA LEU A 24 37.27 38.47 103.93
C LEU A 24 38.07 37.86 102.78
N ALA A 25 39.34 37.53 102.99
CA ALA A 25 40.18 36.85 102.01
C ALA A 25 39.55 35.53 101.53
N HIS A 26 38.99 34.73 102.44
CA HIS A 26 38.29 33.49 102.06
C HIS A 26 36.97 33.74 101.31
N LYS A 27 36.21 34.79 101.66
CA LYS A 27 35.00 35.17 100.92
C LYS A 27 35.29 35.82 99.57
N GLU A 28 36.42 36.50 99.43
CA GLU A 28 36.94 36.90 98.12
C GLU A 28 37.43 35.70 97.31
N GLU A 29 38.04 34.68 97.91
CA GLU A 29 38.40 33.43 97.23
C GLU A 29 37.16 32.68 96.73
N GLU A 30 36.13 32.52 97.56
CA GLU A 30 34.82 32.00 97.15
C GLU A 30 34.22 32.84 96.02
N TRP A 31 34.24 34.17 96.11
CA TRP A 31 33.71 35.06 95.09
C TRP A 31 34.50 34.99 93.78
N ARG A 32 35.84 34.98 93.84
CA ARG A 32 36.73 34.79 92.68
C ARG A 32 36.52 33.42 92.03
N ALA A 33 36.35 32.35 92.82
CA ALA A 33 36.05 31.01 92.33
C ALA A 33 34.66 30.93 91.67
N LEU A 34 33.63 31.55 92.27
CA LEU A 34 32.29 31.65 91.68
C LEU A 34 32.27 32.53 90.43
N GLN A 35 33.10 33.57 90.36
CA GLN A 35 33.27 34.40 89.17
C GLN A 35 33.96 33.62 88.04
N ALA A 36 35.03 32.88 88.34
CA ALA A 36 35.71 32.00 87.38
C ALA A 36 34.81 30.86 86.89
N HIS A 37 34.04 30.23 87.78
CA HIS A 37 33.03 29.23 87.38
C HIS A 37 31.93 29.85 86.51
N ARG A 38 31.52 31.10 86.76
CA ARG A 38 30.57 31.82 85.90
C ARG A 38 31.14 32.14 84.53
N SER A 39 32.41 32.58 84.45
CA SER A 39 33.06 32.82 83.15
C SER A 39 33.23 31.52 82.38
N GLN A 40 33.74 30.45 83.01
CA GLN A 40 33.88 29.13 82.39
C GLN A 40 32.54 28.57 81.85
N MET A 41 31.45 28.72 82.60
CA MET A 41 30.11 28.31 82.11
C MET A 41 29.60 29.20 80.96
N GLN A 42 29.97 30.48 80.93
CA GLN A 42 29.63 31.39 79.82
C GLN A 42 30.50 31.10 78.58
N GLU A 43 31.80 30.85 78.76
CA GLU A 43 32.75 30.45 77.72
C GLU A 43 32.33 29.11 77.09
N ALA A 44 31.98 28.11 77.90
CA ALA A 44 31.43 26.84 77.42
C ALA A 44 30.10 27.03 76.67
N ALA A 45 29.17 27.84 77.19
CA ALA A 45 27.91 28.14 76.50
C ALA A 45 28.10 28.90 75.17
N LEU A 46 29.14 29.74 75.08
CA LEU A 46 29.53 30.42 73.84
C LEU A 46 30.16 29.45 72.82
N GLN A 47 31.01 28.52 73.27
CA GLN A 47 31.58 27.46 72.42
C GLN A 47 30.50 26.48 71.91
N ASP A 48 29.52 26.15 72.76
CA ASP A 48 28.32 25.38 72.39
C ASP A 48 27.45 26.14 71.38
N ALA A 49 27.34 27.47 71.49
CA ALA A 49 26.60 28.29 70.53
C ALA A 49 27.36 28.44 69.19
N GLN A 50 28.69 28.56 69.24
CA GLN A 50 29.56 28.64 68.07
C GLN A 50 29.57 27.35 67.27
N SER A 51 29.78 26.20 67.91
CA SER A 51 29.75 24.88 67.25
C SER A 51 28.39 24.59 66.60
N ARG A 52 27.28 24.91 67.28
CA ARG A 52 25.92 24.80 66.70
C ARG A 52 25.70 25.75 65.51
N LEU A 53 26.31 26.93 65.52
CA LEU A 53 26.26 27.89 64.40
C LEU A 53 27.09 27.38 63.21
N GLU A 54 28.29 26.87 63.44
CA GLU A 54 29.15 26.25 62.42
C GLU A 54 28.49 25.01 61.81
N GLU A 55 27.86 24.15 62.63
CA GLU A 55 27.03 23.04 62.15
C GLU A 55 25.85 23.53 61.29
N ALA A 56 25.14 24.57 61.72
CA ALA A 56 24.03 25.13 60.95
C ALA A 56 24.48 25.74 59.61
N GLN A 57 25.63 26.42 59.60
CA GLN A 57 26.25 26.96 58.38
C GLN A 57 26.69 25.83 57.44
N GLY A 58 27.34 24.78 57.95
CA GLY A 58 27.75 23.63 57.15
C GLY A 58 26.56 22.82 56.59
N ARG A 59 25.45 22.73 57.34
CA ARG A 59 24.18 22.16 56.84
C ARG A 59 23.56 23.03 55.74
N LEU A 60 23.59 24.36 55.90
CA LEU A 60 23.10 25.31 54.89
C LEU A 60 23.95 25.29 53.61
N GLN A 61 25.28 25.19 53.72
CA GLN A 61 26.20 25.07 52.58
C GLN A 61 25.91 23.81 51.77
N ARG A 62 25.81 22.64 52.41
CA ARG A 62 25.42 21.39 51.74
C ARG A 62 24.06 21.50 51.04
N LEU A 63 23.08 22.10 51.70
CA LEU A 63 21.76 22.31 51.10
C LEU A 63 21.82 23.27 49.89
N GLN A 64 22.71 24.26 49.89
CA GLN A 64 22.95 25.13 48.73
C GLN A 64 23.65 24.37 47.59
N GLU A 65 24.64 23.53 47.90
CA GLU A 65 25.30 22.64 46.94
C GLU A 65 24.29 21.66 46.31
N ASP A 66 23.44 21.03 47.13
CA ASP A 66 22.34 20.16 46.70
C ASP A 66 21.35 20.92 45.79
N PHE A 67 20.95 22.15 46.14
CA PHE A 67 20.06 22.96 45.30
C PHE A 67 20.71 23.33 43.95
N VAL A 68 21.99 23.68 43.93
CA VAL A 68 22.72 23.99 42.68
C VAL A 68 22.85 22.74 41.81
N TYR A 69 23.16 21.58 42.40
CA TYR A 69 23.22 20.31 41.68
C TYR A 69 21.86 19.90 41.11
N ASN A 70 20.78 19.99 41.90
CA ASN A 70 19.42 19.71 41.42
C ASN A 70 19.02 20.64 40.26
N LEU A 71 19.40 21.92 40.31
CA LEU A 71 19.16 22.85 39.20
C LEU A 71 19.94 22.47 37.94
N GLN A 72 21.21 22.05 38.07
CA GLN A 72 22.02 21.56 36.95
C GLN A 72 21.43 20.31 36.30
N VAL A 73 20.90 19.37 37.09
CA VAL A 73 20.24 18.15 36.57
C VAL A 73 18.93 18.46 35.84
N LEU A 74 18.19 19.49 36.26
CA LEU A 74 17.02 19.99 35.51
C LEU A 74 17.43 20.66 34.20
N ASP A 75 18.43 21.54 34.24
CA ASP A 75 19.07 22.17 33.08
C ASP A 75 19.55 21.15 32.03
N GLU A 76 20.13 20.03 32.47
CA GLU A 76 20.58 18.93 31.61
C GLU A 76 19.39 18.16 31.02
N ARG A 77 18.39 17.85 31.83
CA ARG A 77 17.15 17.19 31.38
C ARG A 77 16.40 18.01 30.35
N ASP A 78 16.26 19.32 30.54
CA ASP A 78 15.52 20.19 29.62
C ASP A 78 16.25 20.28 28.27
N ARG A 79 17.58 20.36 28.28
CA ARG A 79 18.42 20.24 27.06
C ARG A 79 18.31 18.87 26.39
N GLU A 80 18.02 17.80 27.13
CA GLU A 80 17.73 16.48 26.56
C GLU A 80 16.34 16.41 25.94
N LEU A 81 15.33 16.98 26.59
CA LEU A 81 13.97 17.11 26.04
C LEU A 81 14.00 17.92 24.73
N GLU A 82 14.70 19.07 24.69
CA GLU A 82 14.91 19.85 23.47
C GLU A 82 15.52 19.02 22.32
N ARG A 83 16.51 18.15 22.63
CA ARG A 83 17.10 17.23 21.64
C ARG A 83 16.09 16.19 21.15
N TYR A 84 15.27 15.64 22.04
CA TYR A 84 14.25 14.66 21.68
C TYR A 84 13.13 15.30 20.84
N ASP A 85 12.66 16.49 21.19
CA ASP A 85 11.67 17.24 20.42
C ASP A 85 12.21 17.64 19.03
N ALA A 86 13.47 18.10 18.95
CA ALA A 86 14.13 18.39 17.68
C ALA A 86 14.31 17.13 16.82
N ALA A 87 14.66 15.98 17.42
CA ALA A 87 14.77 14.71 16.72
C ALA A 87 13.41 14.17 16.27
N PHE A 88 12.35 14.33 17.08
CA PHE A 88 10.99 13.96 16.74
C PHE A 88 10.43 14.83 15.60
N ALA A 89 10.66 16.15 15.63
CA ALA A 89 10.29 17.06 14.54
C ALA A 89 11.01 16.70 13.22
N GLN A 90 12.30 16.34 13.28
CA GLN A 90 13.05 15.87 12.11
C GLN A 90 12.51 14.52 11.59
N ALA A 91 12.27 13.55 12.46
CA ALA A 91 11.73 12.24 12.09
C ALA A 91 10.34 12.37 11.45
N ARG A 92 9.48 13.22 12.02
CA ARG A 92 8.16 13.56 11.48
C ARG A 92 8.25 14.26 10.13
N GLY A 93 9.13 15.24 9.96
CA GLY A 93 9.33 15.91 8.67
C GLY A 93 9.82 14.96 7.56
N LEU A 94 10.68 14.00 7.91
CA LEU A 94 11.09 12.92 7.00
C LEU A 94 9.95 11.95 6.68
N GLU A 95 9.04 11.70 7.62
CA GLU A 95 7.84 10.89 7.34
C GLU A 95 6.85 11.65 6.43
N GLU A 96 6.55 12.91 6.73
CA GLU A 96 5.67 13.76 5.92
C GLU A 96 6.22 13.92 4.48
N ALA A 97 7.53 14.04 4.31
CA ALA A 97 8.19 14.00 3.00
C ALA A 97 7.97 12.67 2.27
N ARG A 98 8.20 11.52 2.93
CA ARG A 98 7.95 10.18 2.36
C ARG A 98 6.47 9.95 2.04
N GLN A 99 5.55 10.48 2.85
CA GLN A 99 4.11 10.43 2.59
C GLN A 99 3.74 11.27 1.36
N ALA A 100 4.41 12.41 1.14
CA ALA A 100 4.26 13.23 -0.07
C ALA A 100 4.81 12.52 -1.32
N GLU A 101 6.01 11.95 -1.26
CA GLU A 101 6.60 11.12 -2.33
C GLU A 101 5.69 9.93 -2.68
N ALA A 102 5.25 9.17 -1.68
CA ALA A 102 4.32 8.06 -1.86
C ALA A 102 2.98 8.51 -2.47
N SER A 103 2.54 9.74 -2.20
CA SER A 103 1.32 10.32 -2.79
C SER A 103 1.54 10.75 -4.25
N GLN A 104 2.70 11.30 -4.60
CA GLN A 104 3.09 11.57 -5.98
C GLN A 104 3.17 10.26 -6.79
N LEU A 105 3.85 9.24 -6.26
CA LEU A 105 3.96 7.92 -6.89
C LEU A 105 2.58 7.23 -7.06
N LYS A 106 1.66 7.35 -6.08
CA LYS A 106 0.27 6.88 -6.22
C LYS A 106 -0.45 7.59 -7.39
N ILE A 107 -0.25 8.90 -7.55
CA ILE A 107 -0.81 9.69 -8.66
C ILE A 107 -0.20 9.25 -10.00
N GLU A 108 1.10 8.96 -10.07
CA GLU A 108 1.76 8.48 -11.28
C GLU A 108 1.34 7.06 -11.67
N VAL A 109 1.26 6.14 -10.72
CA VAL A 109 0.68 4.81 -10.94
C VAL A 109 -0.78 4.92 -11.42
N ALA A 110 -1.56 5.88 -10.92
CA ALA A 110 -2.92 6.14 -11.43
C ALA A 110 -2.92 6.72 -12.87
N LYS A 111 -1.98 7.60 -13.24
CA LYS A 111 -1.80 8.07 -14.62
C LYS A 111 -1.42 6.92 -15.56
N LEU A 112 -0.44 6.10 -15.18
CA LEU A 112 0.04 4.96 -15.97
C LEU A 112 -1.04 3.88 -16.14
N ARG A 113 -1.80 3.56 -15.09
CA ARG A 113 -2.96 2.63 -15.19
C ARG A 113 -4.02 3.14 -16.17
N ARG A 114 -4.29 4.46 -16.21
CA ARG A 114 -5.20 5.07 -17.21
C ARG A 114 -4.64 4.99 -18.63
N ALA A 115 -3.34 5.26 -18.81
CA ALA A 115 -2.67 5.13 -20.11
C ALA A 115 -2.76 3.69 -20.63
N LEU A 116 -2.34 2.71 -19.82
CA LEU A 116 -2.40 1.28 -20.13
C LEU A 116 -3.84 0.81 -20.46
N ALA A 117 -4.84 1.26 -19.71
CA ALA A 117 -6.24 0.96 -20.01
C ALA A 117 -6.69 1.55 -21.36
N SER A 118 -6.24 2.76 -21.72
CA SER A 118 -6.53 3.37 -23.02
C SER A 118 -5.84 2.64 -24.19
N GLU A 119 -4.63 2.13 -23.98
CA GLU A 119 -3.89 1.34 -24.98
C GLU A 119 -4.49 -0.06 -25.15
N ALA A 120 -4.85 -0.72 -24.04
CA ALA A 120 -5.60 -1.98 -24.08
C ALA A 120 -6.93 -1.82 -24.84
N GLN A 121 -7.61 -0.68 -24.71
CA GLN A 121 -8.82 -0.41 -25.51
C GLN A 121 -8.50 -0.19 -27.00
N ARG A 122 -7.51 0.65 -27.34
CA ARG A 122 -7.04 0.84 -28.73
C ARG A 122 -6.68 -0.49 -29.41
N LEU A 123 -6.03 -1.41 -28.68
CA LEU A 123 -5.67 -2.74 -29.17
C LEU A 123 -6.90 -3.63 -29.43
N ARG A 124 -7.91 -3.60 -28.54
CA ARG A 124 -9.20 -4.27 -28.77
C ARG A 124 -9.93 -3.70 -29.99
N ASP A 125 -9.98 -2.38 -30.12
CA ASP A 125 -10.67 -1.70 -31.22
C ASP A 125 -9.99 -2.03 -32.56
N LEU A 126 -8.65 -2.06 -32.59
CA LEU A 126 -7.86 -2.49 -33.74
C LEU A 126 -8.05 -3.99 -34.05
N GLN A 127 -8.09 -4.86 -33.03
CA GLN A 127 -8.39 -6.29 -33.20
C GLN A 127 -9.78 -6.51 -33.80
N GLN A 128 -10.80 -5.77 -33.34
CA GLN A 128 -12.14 -5.81 -33.93
C GLN A 128 -12.14 -5.32 -35.39
N GLN A 129 -11.37 -4.27 -35.72
CA GLN A 129 -11.23 -3.82 -37.11
C GLN A 129 -10.59 -4.89 -38.00
N TYR A 130 -9.57 -5.60 -37.52
CA TYR A 130 -8.99 -6.73 -38.26
C TYR A 130 -9.97 -7.89 -38.41
N GLN A 131 -10.76 -8.22 -37.38
CA GLN A 131 -11.80 -9.25 -37.46
C GLN A 131 -12.90 -8.90 -38.48
N ARG A 132 -13.37 -7.64 -38.50
CA ARG A 132 -14.37 -7.16 -39.48
C ARG A 132 -13.81 -7.23 -40.90
N LYS A 133 -12.59 -6.77 -41.14
CA LYS A 133 -11.92 -6.88 -42.46
C LYS A 133 -11.73 -8.32 -42.91
N LEU A 134 -11.42 -9.24 -41.99
CA LEU A 134 -11.37 -10.67 -42.30
C LEU A 134 -12.74 -11.21 -42.69
N GLN A 135 -13.81 -10.84 -41.99
CA GLN A 135 -15.19 -11.21 -42.35
C GLN A 135 -15.61 -10.64 -43.70
N GLU A 136 -15.32 -9.37 -43.96
CA GLU A 136 -15.55 -8.69 -45.25
C GLU A 136 -14.86 -9.46 -46.38
N HIS A 137 -13.57 -9.80 -46.25
CA HIS A 137 -12.83 -10.57 -47.26
C HIS A 137 -13.32 -12.03 -47.41
N HIS A 138 -13.84 -12.67 -46.35
CA HIS A 138 -14.48 -13.99 -46.50
C HIS A 138 -15.77 -13.88 -47.33
N LEU A 139 -16.63 -12.89 -47.04
CA LEU A 139 -17.86 -12.64 -47.79
C LEU A 139 -17.58 -12.23 -49.26
N GLU A 140 -16.50 -11.50 -49.52
CA GLU A 140 -16.02 -11.21 -50.88
C GLU A 140 -15.57 -12.49 -51.62
N LEU A 141 -14.81 -13.36 -50.96
CA LEU A 141 -14.40 -14.64 -51.53
C LEU A 141 -15.62 -15.53 -51.80
N GLU A 142 -16.54 -15.69 -50.84
CA GLU A 142 -17.77 -16.47 -50.98
C GLU A 142 -18.64 -15.98 -52.15
N ARG A 143 -18.76 -14.66 -52.35
CA ARG A 143 -19.40 -14.08 -53.55
C ARG A 143 -18.68 -14.52 -54.82
N THR A 144 -17.39 -14.24 -54.96
CA THR A 144 -16.66 -14.60 -56.21
C THR A 144 -16.55 -16.10 -56.45
N HIS A 145 -16.70 -16.94 -55.43
CA HIS A 145 -16.85 -18.39 -55.58
C HIS A 145 -18.25 -18.78 -56.04
N SER A 146 -19.29 -18.15 -55.51
CA SER A 146 -20.68 -18.34 -55.94
C SER A 146 -20.89 -17.90 -57.39
N ASP A 147 -20.36 -16.73 -57.76
CA ASP A 147 -20.41 -16.18 -59.12
C ASP A 147 -19.75 -17.15 -60.12
N LYS A 148 -18.51 -17.59 -59.84
CA LYS A 148 -17.77 -18.55 -60.68
C LYS A 148 -18.42 -19.93 -60.74
N ASN A 149 -19.04 -20.39 -59.65
CA ASN A 149 -19.80 -21.64 -59.69
C ASN A 149 -21.02 -21.49 -60.61
N GLY A 150 -21.74 -20.35 -60.55
CA GLY A 150 -22.80 -20.02 -61.49
C GLY A 150 -22.34 -19.94 -62.96
N GLU A 151 -21.18 -19.34 -63.23
CA GLU A 151 -20.55 -19.34 -64.56
C GLU A 151 -20.19 -20.76 -65.03
N MET A 152 -19.64 -21.60 -64.14
CA MET A 152 -19.29 -22.99 -64.43
C MET A 152 -20.53 -23.86 -64.68
N ASP A 153 -21.63 -23.62 -63.95
CA ASP A 153 -22.89 -24.34 -64.13
C ASP A 153 -23.61 -23.92 -65.42
N GLN A 154 -23.62 -22.61 -65.75
CA GLN A 154 -24.06 -22.13 -67.07
C GLN A 154 -23.23 -22.74 -68.21
N GLN A 155 -21.90 -22.87 -68.04
CA GLN A 155 -21.05 -23.55 -69.02
C GLN A 155 -21.40 -25.04 -69.14
N ARG A 156 -21.62 -25.74 -68.02
CA ARG A 156 -22.06 -27.15 -68.02
C ARG A 156 -23.39 -27.31 -68.76
N GLU A 157 -24.38 -26.49 -68.46
CA GLU A 157 -25.67 -26.48 -69.17
C GLU A 157 -25.49 -26.24 -70.67
N LEU A 158 -24.64 -25.30 -71.09
CA LEU A 158 -24.35 -25.05 -72.51
C LEU A 158 -23.66 -26.24 -73.18
N TYR A 159 -22.72 -26.91 -72.51
CA TYR A 159 -22.06 -28.12 -73.00
C TYR A 159 -23.01 -29.31 -73.10
N GLU A 160 -23.88 -29.54 -72.11
CA GLU A 160 -24.89 -30.62 -72.16
C GLU A 160 -25.94 -30.36 -73.23
N ASN A 161 -26.40 -29.11 -73.38
CA ASN A 161 -27.29 -28.71 -74.47
C ASN A 161 -26.65 -28.91 -75.85
N LEU A 162 -25.33 -28.69 -76.00
CA LEU A 162 -24.61 -28.96 -77.25
C LEU A 162 -24.43 -30.47 -77.48
N LYS A 163 -24.04 -31.22 -76.43
CA LYS A 163 -23.89 -32.68 -76.45
C LYS A 163 -25.18 -33.35 -76.88
N TRP A 164 -26.31 -33.01 -76.28
CA TRP A 164 -27.64 -33.55 -76.65
C TRP A 164 -28.01 -33.25 -78.11
N LYS A 165 -27.72 -32.03 -78.59
CA LYS A 165 -27.95 -31.67 -80.01
C LYS A 165 -27.06 -32.47 -80.97
N LEU A 166 -25.83 -32.79 -80.59
CA LEU A 166 -24.92 -33.62 -81.39
C LEU A 166 -25.31 -35.11 -81.35
N GLU A 167 -25.64 -35.65 -80.17
CA GLU A 167 -26.14 -37.02 -79.99
C GLU A 167 -27.43 -37.25 -80.79
N ARG A 168 -28.34 -36.28 -80.78
CA ARG A 168 -29.57 -36.31 -81.58
C ARG A 168 -29.28 -36.33 -83.08
N LYS A 169 -28.40 -35.44 -83.57
CA LYS A 169 -28.00 -35.43 -84.99
C LYS A 169 -27.31 -36.73 -85.42
N LEU A 170 -26.54 -37.35 -84.52
CA LEU A 170 -25.87 -38.62 -84.77
C LEU A 170 -26.89 -39.76 -84.86
N GLN A 171 -27.91 -39.78 -84.00
CA GLN A 171 -29.06 -40.70 -84.11
C GLN A 171 -29.89 -40.48 -85.38
N GLU A 172 -30.08 -39.23 -85.81
CA GLU A 172 -30.77 -38.88 -87.05
C GLU A 172 -29.98 -39.41 -88.27
N LEU A 173 -28.66 -39.19 -88.33
CA LEU A 173 -27.77 -39.72 -89.37
C LEU A 173 -27.62 -41.25 -89.36
N ASP A 174 -27.53 -41.88 -88.19
CA ASP A 174 -27.52 -43.36 -88.08
C ASP A 174 -28.84 -43.96 -88.60
N GLY A 175 -29.96 -43.25 -88.41
CA GLY A 175 -31.26 -43.59 -88.99
C GLY A 175 -31.26 -43.49 -90.53
N GLU A 176 -30.74 -42.40 -91.09
CA GLU A 176 -30.59 -42.23 -92.55
C GLU A 176 -29.68 -43.31 -93.16
N LEU A 177 -28.55 -43.63 -92.51
CA LEU A 177 -27.64 -44.69 -92.94
C LEU A 177 -28.27 -46.09 -92.83
N ALA A 178 -29.14 -46.33 -91.84
CA ALA A 178 -29.89 -47.58 -91.73
C ALA A 178 -30.91 -47.73 -92.87
N LEU A 179 -31.60 -46.64 -93.24
CA LEU A 179 -32.53 -46.61 -94.38
C LEU A 179 -31.79 -46.87 -95.70
N GLN A 180 -30.70 -46.17 -95.98
CA GLN A 180 -29.89 -46.38 -97.20
C GLN A 180 -29.38 -47.83 -97.31
N ARG A 181 -28.97 -48.44 -96.19
CA ARG A 181 -28.59 -49.87 -96.16
C ARG A 181 -29.76 -50.80 -96.46
N GLN A 182 -30.95 -50.50 -95.93
CA GLN A 182 -32.17 -51.27 -96.21
C GLN A 182 -32.59 -51.15 -97.69
N GLU A 183 -32.54 -49.95 -98.25
CA GLU A 183 -32.83 -49.68 -99.66
C GLU A 183 -31.88 -50.44 -100.59
N LEU A 184 -30.56 -50.32 -100.39
CA LEU A 184 -29.56 -51.07 -101.17
C LEU A 184 -29.74 -52.60 -101.06
N LEU A 185 -30.02 -53.12 -99.86
CA LEU A 185 -30.30 -54.55 -99.68
C LEU A 185 -31.58 -54.99 -100.43
N GLN A 186 -32.61 -54.14 -100.48
CA GLN A 186 -33.83 -54.39 -101.22
C GLN A 186 -33.62 -54.32 -102.74
N GLU A 187 -32.80 -53.38 -103.22
CA GLU A 187 -32.35 -53.30 -104.62
C GLU A 187 -31.58 -54.56 -105.04
N PHE A 188 -30.53 -54.94 -104.30
CA PHE A 188 -29.76 -56.17 -104.55
C PHE A 188 -30.65 -57.42 -104.53
N ALA A 189 -31.59 -57.53 -103.58
CA ALA A 189 -32.55 -58.63 -103.55
C ALA A 189 -33.49 -58.62 -104.77
N SER A 190 -33.83 -57.46 -105.33
CA SER A 190 -34.62 -57.36 -106.56
C SER A 190 -33.83 -57.77 -107.80
N GLU A 191 -32.57 -57.36 -107.92
CA GLU A 191 -31.67 -57.70 -109.03
C GLU A 191 -31.32 -59.19 -109.04
N MET A 192 -31.05 -59.79 -107.87
CA MET A 192 -30.83 -61.23 -107.75
C MET A 192 -32.05 -62.02 -108.22
N ARG A 193 -33.27 -61.61 -107.86
CA ARG A 193 -34.52 -62.25 -108.33
C ARG A 193 -34.71 -62.15 -109.84
N LYS A 194 -34.34 -61.02 -110.47
CA LYS A 194 -34.37 -60.88 -111.95
C LYS A 194 -33.39 -61.85 -112.60
N ARG A 195 -32.13 -61.85 -112.18
CA ARG A 195 -31.08 -62.74 -112.73
C ARG A 195 -31.40 -64.22 -112.53
N GLU A 196 -31.93 -64.60 -111.37
CA GLU A 196 -32.42 -65.96 -111.14
C GLU A 196 -33.54 -66.35 -112.12
N HIS A 197 -34.45 -65.42 -112.46
CA HIS A 197 -35.51 -65.68 -113.43
C HIS A 197 -34.96 -65.79 -114.87
N GLU A 198 -34.04 -64.91 -115.25
CA GLU A 198 -33.33 -64.96 -116.53
C GLU A 198 -32.57 -66.28 -116.72
N PHE A 199 -31.82 -66.74 -115.70
CA PHE A 199 -31.11 -68.02 -115.77
C PHE A 199 -32.04 -69.24 -115.84
N ARG A 200 -33.22 -69.20 -115.19
CA ARG A 200 -34.24 -70.26 -115.34
C ARG A 200 -34.74 -70.34 -116.79
N LEU A 201 -35.14 -69.21 -117.37
CA LEU A 201 -35.58 -69.13 -118.77
C LEU A 201 -34.50 -69.58 -119.77
N GLN A 202 -33.23 -69.23 -119.52
CA GLN A 202 -32.10 -69.70 -120.32
C GLN A 202 -31.94 -71.23 -120.23
N ALA A 203 -31.99 -71.82 -119.03
CA ALA A 203 -31.90 -73.27 -118.85
C ALA A 203 -33.03 -74.02 -119.56
N ASP A 204 -34.28 -73.53 -119.45
CA ASP A 204 -35.45 -74.09 -120.13
C ASP A 204 -35.29 -74.04 -121.66
N SER A 205 -34.79 -72.93 -122.21
CA SER A 205 -34.52 -72.81 -123.65
C SER A 205 -33.43 -73.77 -124.14
N MET A 206 -32.34 -73.93 -123.38
CA MET A 206 -31.25 -74.86 -123.73
C MET A 206 -31.72 -76.32 -123.70
N SER A 207 -32.55 -76.69 -122.72
CA SER A 207 -33.19 -78.01 -122.66
C SER A 207 -33.94 -78.34 -123.95
N SER A 208 -34.73 -77.39 -124.47
CA SER A 208 -35.46 -77.57 -125.73
C SER A 208 -34.54 -77.75 -126.95
N ALA A 209 -33.38 -77.09 -126.97
CA ALA A 209 -32.42 -77.16 -128.06
C ALA A 209 -31.61 -78.48 -128.08
N VAL A 210 -31.28 -79.04 -126.91
CA VAL A 210 -30.56 -80.33 -126.81
C VAL A 210 -31.39 -81.46 -127.40
N LEU A 211 -32.68 -81.54 -127.02
CA LEU A 211 -33.62 -82.55 -127.51
C LEU A 211 -33.76 -82.52 -129.05
N ALA A 212 -33.69 -81.34 -129.67
CA ALA A 212 -33.70 -81.20 -131.13
C ALA A 212 -32.44 -81.76 -131.82
N GLN A 213 -31.26 -81.64 -131.18
CA GLN A 213 -30.00 -82.16 -131.74
C GLN A 213 -29.85 -83.68 -131.55
N GLU A 214 -30.34 -84.24 -130.44
CA GLU A 214 -30.33 -85.70 -130.22
C GLU A 214 -31.11 -86.48 -131.28
N LEU A 215 -32.17 -85.90 -131.82
CA LEU A 215 -32.93 -86.45 -132.96
C LEU A 215 -32.12 -86.41 -134.27
N LYS A 216 -31.25 -85.40 -134.45
CA LYS A 216 -30.43 -85.22 -135.65
C LYS A 216 -29.24 -86.18 -135.73
N VAL A 217 -28.58 -86.45 -134.60
CA VAL A 217 -27.45 -87.41 -134.52
C VAL A 217 -27.86 -88.83 -134.96
N LYS A 218 -29.13 -89.22 -134.74
CA LYS A 218 -29.69 -90.52 -135.14
C LYS A 218 -29.81 -90.71 -136.66
N LEU A 219 -29.72 -89.64 -137.46
CA LEU A 219 -29.68 -89.71 -138.93
C LEU A 219 -28.25 -89.88 -139.46
N LEU A 220 -27.32 -89.03 -139.01
CA LEU A 220 -25.93 -88.97 -139.51
C LEU A 220 -25.15 -90.29 -139.31
N ASN A 221 -25.49 -91.07 -138.28
CA ASN A 221 -24.90 -92.39 -138.04
C ASN A 221 -25.16 -93.42 -139.17
N LYS A 222 -26.09 -93.16 -140.10
CA LYS A 222 -26.28 -93.99 -141.30
C LYS A 222 -25.28 -93.67 -142.42
N GLU A 223 -24.76 -92.44 -142.46
CA GLU A 223 -23.89 -91.93 -143.52
C GLU A 223 -22.43 -92.34 -143.30
N LEU A 224 -22.01 -92.44 -142.03
CA LEU A 224 -20.67 -92.91 -141.60
C LEU A 224 -20.33 -94.35 -142.03
N ALA A 225 -21.29 -95.12 -142.56
CA ALA A 225 -21.02 -96.43 -143.15
C ALA A 225 -20.16 -96.32 -144.43
N ALA A 226 -20.45 -95.35 -145.30
CA ALA A 226 -19.82 -95.20 -146.61
C ALA A 226 -18.37 -94.67 -146.55
N LEU A 227 -18.01 -93.92 -145.50
CA LEU A 227 -16.71 -93.23 -145.42
C LEU A 227 -15.52 -94.15 -145.11
N ARG A 228 -15.71 -95.46 -144.93
CA ARG A 228 -14.61 -96.42 -144.69
C ARG A 228 -13.71 -96.62 -145.91
N GLU A 229 -14.25 -96.50 -147.13
CA GLU A 229 -13.44 -96.59 -148.37
C GLU A 229 -12.48 -95.40 -148.54
N ALA A 230 -12.75 -94.26 -147.89
CA ALA A 230 -11.86 -93.10 -147.92
C ALA A 230 -10.55 -93.30 -147.12
N GLY A 231 -10.50 -94.30 -146.22
CA GLY A 231 -9.38 -94.52 -145.30
C GLY A 231 -8.03 -94.77 -145.98
N ALA A 232 -8.03 -95.28 -147.22
CA ALA A 232 -6.80 -95.53 -147.99
C ALA A 232 -5.98 -94.25 -148.31
N LYS A 233 -6.61 -93.06 -148.25
CA LYS A 233 -5.95 -91.77 -148.52
C LYS A 233 -5.32 -91.11 -147.29
N ALA A 234 -5.42 -91.73 -146.10
CA ALA A 234 -4.91 -91.17 -144.86
C ALA A 234 -3.39 -91.42 -144.63
N ALA A 235 -2.76 -92.33 -145.37
CA ALA A 235 -1.36 -92.70 -145.14
C ALA A 235 -0.36 -91.58 -145.52
N GLU A 236 -0.66 -90.81 -146.57
CA GLU A 236 0.24 -89.80 -147.12
C GLU A 236 0.33 -88.52 -146.27
N SER A 237 -0.64 -88.26 -145.39
CA SER A 237 -0.63 -87.07 -144.51
C SER A 237 0.29 -87.21 -143.28
N LEU A 238 0.73 -88.43 -142.94
CA LEU A 238 1.55 -88.69 -141.76
C LEU A 238 2.93 -88.04 -141.84
N LEU A 239 3.61 -88.16 -142.98
CA LEU A 239 4.94 -87.60 -143.23
C LEU A 239 4.96 -86.06 -143.18
N GLY A 240 3.82 -85.40 -143.43
CA GLY A 240 3.68 -83.95 -143.26
C GLY A 240 3.64 -83.50 -141.80
N ALA A 241 3.18 -84.35 -140.88
CA ALA A 241 3.09 -84.03 -139.45
C ALA A 241 4.45 -84.13 -138.75
N GLU A 242 5.32 -85.05 -139.16
CA GLU A 242 6.64 -85.25 -138.56
C GLU A 242 7.55 -84.01 -138.71
N ALA A 243 7.47 -83.33 -139.87
CA ALA A 243 8.19 -82.08 -140.11
C ALA A 243 7.68 -80.89 -139.28
N ALA A 244 6.44 -80.93 -138.79
CA ALA A 244 5.89 -79.88 -137.91
C ALA A 244 6.36 -80.05 -136.45
N ASN A 245 6.59 -81.28 -136.00
CA ASN A 245 6.97 -81.58 -134.62
C ASN A 245 8.36 -81.03 -134.24
N SER A 246 9.36 -81.14 -135.13
CA SER A 246 10.71 -80.62 -134.87
C SER A 246 10.72 -79.09 -134.66
N GLY A 247 9.89 -78.36 -135.42
CA GLY A 247 9.71 -76.92 -135.25
C GLY A 247 9.03 -76.52 -133.93
N LEU A 248 8.26 -77.42 -133.31
CA LEU A 248 7.69 -77.23 -131.97
C LEU A 248 8.71 -77.53 -130.87
N GLU A 249 9.56 -78.55 -131.04
CA GLU A 249 10.64 -78.84 -130.08
C GLU A 249 11.61 -77.67 -129.89
N GLU A 250 12.01 -77.00 -130.98
CA GLU A 250 12.86 -75.81 -130.87
C GLU A 250 12.18 -74.66 -130.11
N GLN A 251 10.87 -74.47 -130.30
CA GLN A 251 10.11 -73.45 -129.58
C GLN A 251 9.96 -73.80 -128.10
N LEU A 252 9.75 -75.08 -127.77
CA LEU A 252 9.72 -75.58 -126.40
C LEU A 252 11.06 -75.30 -125.70
N ARG A 253 12.18 -75.71 -126.30
CA ARG A 253 13.53 -75.48 -125.75
C ARG A 253 13.84 -74.00 -125.52
N ARG A 254 13.41 -73.11 -126.43
CA ARG A 254 13.55 -71.64 -126.25
C ARG A 254 12.69 -71.10 -125.11
N ARG A 255 11.50 -71.68 -124.86
CA ARG A 255 10.65 -71.32 -123.72
C ARG A 255 11.19 -71.86 -122.40
N ASP A 256 11.76 -73.07 -122.38
CA ASP A 256 12.42 -73.65 -121.21
C ASP A 256 13.61 -72.80 -120.73
N TRP A 257 14.42 -72.29 -121.66
CA TRP A 257 15.49 -71.34 -121.32
C TRP A 257 14.95 -70.05 -120.72
N ALA A 258 13.97 -69.40 -121.35
CA ALA A 258 13.34 -68.19 -120.80
C ALA A 258 12.68 -68.41 -119.42
N LEU A 259 12.15 -69.61 -119.17
CA LEU A 259 11.61 -70.00 -117.84
C LEU A 259 12.72 -70.20 -116.81
N ARG A 260 13.88 -70.77 -117.19
CA ARG A 260 15.06 -70.89 -116.30
C ARG A 260 15.65 -69.53 -115.96
N ASP A 261 15.77 -68.64 -116.94
CA ASP A 261 16.27 -67.28 -116.72
C ASP A 261 15.33 -66.48 -115.80
N LEU A 262 14.02 -66.59 -116.03
CA LEU A 262 13.00 -65.99 -115.15
C LEU A 262 12.98 -66.61 -113.75
N ALA A 263 13.25 -67.91 -113.62
CA ALA A 263 13.42 -68.56 -112.32
C ALA A 263 14.68 -68.06 -111.61
N ALA A 264 15.83 -67.99 -112.29
CA ALA A 264 17.07 -67.47 -111.72
C ALA A 264 16.95 -66.00 -111.26
N VAL A 265 16.24 -65.15 -112.02
CA VAL A 265 15.94 -63.77 -111.61
C VAL A 265 15.01 -63.71 -110.39
N LYS A 266 14.01 -64.61 -110.30
CA LYS A 266 13.15 -64.73 -109.10
C LYS A 266 13.94 -65.22 -107.90
N ASP A 267 14.77 -66.24 -108.04
CA ASP A 267 15.61 -66.80 -106.98
C ASP A 267 16.65 -65.78 -106.49
N ALA A 268 17.19 -64.96 -107.39
CA ALA A 268 18.03 -63.82 -107.04
C ALA A 268 17.24 -62.80 -106.21
N ARG A 269 16.05 -62.37 -106.67
CA ARG A 269 15.23 -61.40 -105.91
C ARG A 269 14.69 -61.96 -104.58
N ILE A 270 14.45 -63.27 -104.50
CA ILE A 270 14.13 -63.95 -103.24
C ILE A 270 15.32 -63.86 -102.28
N LYS A 271 16.54 -64.18 -102.72
CA LYS A 271 17.75 -64.07 -101.90
C LYS A 271 18.07 -62.64 -101.49
N GLU A 272 17.79 -61.65 -102.34
CA GLU A 272 17.86 -60.23 -101.99
C GLU A 272 16.86 -59.88 -100.88
N LEU A 273 15.58 -60.23 -101.04
CA LEU A 273 14.53 -59.98 -100.05
C LEU A 273 14.78 -60.74 -98.72
N GLU A 274 15.33 -61.95 -98.78
CA GLU A 274 15.80 -62.70 -97.62
C GLU A 274 16.99 -61.98 -96.95
N GLY A 275 17.94 -61.46 -97.72
CA GLY A 275 19.07 -60.66 -97.20
C GLY A 275 18.61 -59.36 -96.53
N GLU A 276 17.73 -58.62 -97.19
CA GLU A 276 17.03 -57.43 -96.66
C GLU A 276 16.34 -57.80 -95.33
N LEU A 277 15.52 -58.86 -95.31
CA LEU A 277 14.80 -59.33 -94.13
C LEU A 277 15.74 -59.74 -92.98
N HIS A 278 16.80 -60.50 -93.24
CA HIS A 278 17.79 -60.89 -92.23
C HIS A 278 18.52 -59.66 -91.67
N SER A 279 18.83 -58.66 -92.50
CA SER A 279 19.46 -57.42 -92.05
C SER A 279 18.55 -56.61 -91.11
N VAL A 280 17.25 -56.51 -91.44
CA VAL A 280 16.23 -55.84 -90.61
C VAL A 280 15.94 -56.61 -89.32
N GLN A 281 15.94 -57.95 -89.35
CA GLN A 281 15.87 -58.75 -88.13
C GLN A 281 17.10 -58.53 -87.23
N LEU A 282 18.29 -58.36 -87.81
CA LEU A 282 19.52 -58.14 -87.04
C LEU A 282 19.58 -56.73 -86.43
N THR A 283 19.15 -55.68 -87.14
CA THR A 283 19.03 -54.33 -86.54
C THR A 283 17.97 -54.32 -85.45
N ARG A 284 16.78 -54.90 -85.70
CA ARG A 284 15.72 -55.02 -84.69
C ARG A 284 16.19 -55.76 -83.43
N ARG A 285 16.93 -56.88 -83.54
CA ARG A 285 17.48 -57.58 -82.36
C ARG A 285 18.46 -56.71 -81.58
N ARG A 286 19.35 -55.97 -82.26
CA ARG A 286 20.26 -55.01 -81.62
C ARG A 286 19.53 -53.88 -80.91
N GLU A 287 18.42 -53.39 -81.49
CA GLU A 287 17.56 -52.37 -80.88
C GLU A 287 16.80 -52.92 -79.66
N GLU A 288 16.23 -54.14 -79.75
CA GLU A 288 15.60 -54.83 -78.62
C GLU A 288 16.61 -55.08 -77.47
N GLU A 289 17.84 -55.49 -77.77
CA GLU A 289 18.92 -55.62 -76.78
C GLU A 289 19.33 -54.26 -76.17
N ALA A 290 19.47 -53.22 -76.99
CA ALA A 290 19.81 -51.87 -76.51
C ALA A 290 18.68 -51.27 -75.67
N LEU A 291 17.43 -51.62 -75.94
CA LEU A 291 16.29 -51.28 -75.09
C LEU A 291 16.30 -52.08 -73.78
N ARG A 292 16.57 -53.39 -73.80
CA ARG A 292 16.68 -54.22 -72.59
C ARG A 292 17.76 -53.68 -71.63
N ARG A 293 18.97 -53.41 -72.14
CA ARG A 293 20.07 -52.82 -71.35
C ARG A 293 19.68 -51.48 -70.72
N LYS A 294 18.96 -50.60 -71.45
CA LYS A 294 18.45 -49.34 -70.91
C LYS A 294 17.40 -49.54 -69.81
N HIS A 295 16.55 -50.57 -69.90
CA HIS A 295 15.61 -50.90 -68.82
C HIS A 295 16.36 -51.45 -67.60
N GLU A 296 17.33 -52.34 -67.80
CA GLU A 296 18.20 -52.89 -66.74
C GLU A 296 18.99 -51.76 -66.02
N GLU A 297 19.52 -50.79 -66.77
CA GLU A 297 20.17 -49.59 -66.23
C GLU A 297 19.21 -48.70 -65.41
N LEU A 298 17.99 -48.47 -65.91
CA LEU A 298 16.96 -47.69 -65.21
C LEU A 298 16.49 -48.41 -63.93
N ASP A 299 16.30 -49.71 -63.98
CA ASP A 299 15.99 -50.58 -62.84
C ASP A 299 17.10 -50.54 -61.77
N ARG A 300 18.37 -50.61 -62.21
CA ARG A 300 19.55 -50.50 -61.34
C ARG A 300 19.59 -49.13 -60.66
N LEU A 301 19.36 -48.06 -61.42
CA LEU A 301 19.29 -46.69 -60.92
C LEU A 301 18.11 -46.47 -59.96
N ALA A 302 16.95 -47.08 -60.22
CA ALA A 302 15.78 -47.02 -59.34
C ALA A 302 16.11 -47.66 -57.98
N ARG A 303 16.63 -48.89 -57.99
CA ARG A 303 17.08 -49.61 -56.78
C ARG A 303 18.12 -48.81 -55.99
N GLU A 304 19.06 -48.14 -56.66
CA GLU A 304 20.02 -47.23 -56.00
C GLU A 304 19.37 -45.98 -55.39
N LYS A 305 18.27 -45.45 -55.94
CA LYS A 305 17.52 -44.37 -55.28
C LYS A 305 16.71 -44.89 -54.11
N ASP A 306 16.14 -46.08 -54.21
CA ASP A 306 15.38 -46.69 -53.12
C ASP A 306 16.28 -47.06 -51.92
N THR A 307 17.50 -47.58 -52.14
CA THR A 307 18.46 -47.83 -51.04
C THR A 307 18.95 -46.54 -50.40
N VAL A 308 19.27 -45.50 -51.19
CA VAL A 308 19.65 -44.17 -50.65
C VAL A 308 18.48 -43.51 -49.90
N LEU A 309 17.24 -43.65 -50.38
CA LEU A 309 16.05 -43.17 -49.68
C LEU A 309 15.75 -43.97 -48.41
N ALA A 310 16.02 -45.28 -48.39
CA ALA A 310 15.91 -46.10 -47.19
C ALA A 310 16.95 -45.71 -46.13
N ALA A 311 18.22 -45.52 -46.53
CA ALA A 311 19.28 -45.05 -45.63
C ALA A 311 18.98 -43.65 -45.07
N ALA A 312 18.51 -42.71 -45.90
CA ALA A 312 18.10 -41.38 -45.47
C ALA A 312 16.89 -41.42 -44.50
N LYS A 313 15.93 -42.32 -44.71
CA LYS A 313 14.83 -42.55 -43.76
C LYS A 313 15.34 -43.13 -42.44
N GLY A 314 16.27 -44.09 -42.47
CA GLY A 314 16.89 -44.67 -41.27
C GLY A 314 17.55 -43.60 -40.41
N ALA A 315 18.45 -42.81 -41.00
CA ALA A 315 19.12 -41.71 -40.31
C ALA A 315 18.14 -40.65 -39.74
N HIS A 316 17.00 -40.42 -40.39
CA HIS A 316 15.95 -39.55 -39.84
C HIS A 316 15.15 -40.19 -38.70
N VAL A 317 14.93 -41.51 -38.71
CA VAL A 317 14.33 -42.24 -37.57
C VAL A 317 15.28 -42.23 -36.37
N GLU A 318 16.58 -42.45 -36.58
CA GLU A 318 17.61 -42.34 -35.54
C GLU A 318 17.67 -40.91 -34.95
N GLN A 319 17.57 -39.88 -35.80
CA GLN A 319 17.49 -38.48 -35.35
C GLN A 319 16.22 -38.18 -34.54
N LEU A 320 15.08 -38.75 -34.93
CA LEU A 320 13.83 -38.61 -34.16
C LEU A 320 13.94 -39.30 -32.80
N GLN A 321 14.43 -40.54 -32.75
CA GLN A 321 14.66 -41.28 -31.51
C GLN A 321 15.65 -40.55 -30.57
N ALA A 322 16.71 -39.95 -31.13
CA ALA A 322 17.66 -39.15 -30.36
C ALA A 322 17.11 -37.79 -29.88
N LEU A 323 16.02 -37.30 -30.47
CA LEU A 323 15.28 -36.12 -29.99
C LEU A 323 14.21 -36.52 -28.97
N GLU A 324 13.50 -37.63 -29.19
CA GLU A 324 12.54 -38.23 -28.26
C GLU A 324 13.21 -38.58 -26.93
N ALA A 325 14.40 -39.21 -26.96
CA ALA A 325 15.21 -39.48 -25.77
C ALA A 325 15.53 -38.19 -24.99
N LYS A 326 15.95 -37.11 -25.67
CA LYS A 326 16.23 -35.81 -25.04
C LYS A 326 14.97 -35.14 -24.47
N VAL A 327 13.81 -35.35 -25.10
CA VAL A 327 12.52 -34.87 -24.55
C VAL A 327 12.19 -35.62 -23.26
N LEU A 328 12.40 -36.93 -23.19
CA LEU A 328 12.22 -37.73 -21.97
C LEU A 328 13.22 -37.35 -20.86
N GLU A 329 14.50 -37.12 -21.22
CA GLU A 329 15.51 -36.61 -20.29
C GLU A 329 15.11 -35.25 -19.70
N LEU A 330 14.71 -34.29 -20.56
CA LEU A 330 14.26 -32.96 -20.12
C LEU A 330 12.96 -33.00 -19.32
N GLN A 331 12.00 -33.88 -19.66
CA GLN A 331 10.80 -34.13 -18.85
C GLN A 331 11.19 -34.62 -17.45
N SER A 332 12.05 -35.65 -17.36
CA SER A 332 12.52 -36.15 -16.07
C SER A 332 13.27 -35.08 -15.25
N HIS A 333 13.95 -34.15 -15.90
CA HIS A 333 14.60 -33.03 -15.22
C HIS A 333 13.57 -32.02 -14.68
N SER A 334 12.57 -31.65 -15.48
CA SER A 334 11.45 -30.80 -15.05
C SER A 334 10.67 -31.43 -13.89
N ASP A 335 10.32 -32.71 -13.96
CA ASP A 335 9.62 -33.43 -12.89
C ASP A 335 10.42 -33.41 -11.58
N ASN A 336 11.75 -33.60 -11.67
CA ASN A 336 12.65 -33.51 -10.51
C ASN A 336 12.72 -32.07 -9.95
N LEU A 337 12.69 -31.04 -10.80
CA LEU A 337 12.66 -29.64 -10.36
C LEU A 337 11.31 -29.28 -9.73
N GLU A 338 10.17 -29.73 -10.27
CA GLU A 338 8.86 -29.56 -9.65
C GLU A 338 8.81 -30.21 -8.25
N VAL A 339 9.34 -31.43 -8.12
CA VAL A 339 9.42 -32.12 -6.82
C VAL A 339 10.34 -31.39 -5.84
N GLN A 340 11.44 -30.79 -6.30
CA GLN A 340 12.32 -29.97 -5.45
C GLN A 340 11.67 -28.63 -5.04
N LEU A 341 10.95 -27.99 -5.97
CA LEU A 341 10.20 -26.76 -5.74
C LEU A 341 9.08 -26.98 -4.72
N ARG A 342 8.24 -28.02 -4.90
CA ARG A 342 7.24 -28.42 -3.90
C ARG A 342 7.85 -28.74 -2.54
N ARG A 343 8.99 -29.43 -2.50
CA ARG A 343 9.74 -29.67 -1.24
C ARG A 343 10.32 -28.39 -0.63
N ALA A 344 10.52 -27.31 -1.38
CA ALA A 344 10.90 -26.00 -0.85
C ALA A 344 9.69 -25.22 -0.35
N GLU A 345 8.58 -25.22 -1.09
CA GLU A 345 7.30 -24.61 -0.72
C GLU A 345 6.78 -25.17 0.61
N TRP A 346 6.67 -26.50 0.76
CA TRP A 346 6.23 -27.13 2.01
C TRP A 346 7.11 -26.74 3.20
N ARG A 347 8.44 -26.68 3.04
CA ARG A 347 9.36 -26.21 4.10
C ARG A 347 9.18 -24.72 4.41
N GLN A 348 8.83 -23.89 3.43
CA GLN A 348 8.52 -22.48 3.67
C GLN A 348 7.17 -22.31 4.37
N GLU A 349 6.15 -23.10 4.01
CA GLU A 349 4.88 -23.13 4.72
C GLU A 349 5.03 -23.59 6.16
N ASP A 350 5.83 -24.63 6.43
CA ASP A 350 6.02 -25.14 7.79
C ASP A 350 6.78 -24.13 8.66
N VAL A 351 7.82 -23.48 8.12
CA VAL A 351 8.49 -22.35 8.76
C VAL A 351 7.58 -21.11 8.90
N ALA A 352 6.56 -20.95 8.05
CA ALA A 352 5.53 -19.91 8.22
C ALA A 352 4.59 -20.26 9.39
N LYS A 353 4.07 -21.49 9.44
CA LYS A 353 3.24 -22.01 10.54
C LYS A 353 3.96 -21.89 11.90
N GLU A 354 5.27 -22.17 11.95
CA GLU A 354 6.11 -21.96 13.13
C GLU A 354 6.21 -20.49 13.56
N LYS A 355 6.34 -19.56 12.60
CA LYS A 355 6.37 -18.12 12.85
C LYS A 355 5.01 -17.57 13.29
N ASP A 356 3.93 -18.00 12.66
CA ASP A 356 2.58 -17.61 13.05
C ASP A 356 2.26 -18.09 14.47
N ALA A 357 2.60 -19.34 14.81
CA ALA A 357 2.49 -19.87 16.17
C ALA A 357 3.40 -19.18 17.19
N ALA A 358 4.51 -18.55 16.77
CA ALA A 358 5.34 -17.70 17.63
C ALA A 358 4.74 -16.29 17.79
N ILE A 359 4.16 -15.73 16.73
CA ILE A 359 3.44 -14.44 16.75
C ILE A 359 2.20 -14.54 17.65
N ASP A 360 1.45 -15.63 17.59
CA ASP A 360 0.27 -15.83 18.44
C ASP A 360 0.63 -15.98 19.92
N LYS A 361 1.71 -16.69 20.27
CA LYS A 361 2.24 -16.68 21.65
C LYS A 361 2.62 -15.28 22.13
N LEU A 362 3.31 -14.50 21.28
CA LEU A 362 3.65 -13.11 21.62
C LEU A 362 2.41 -12.20 21.75
N ARG A 363 1.30 -12.52 21.06
CA ARG A 363 0.00 -11.85 21.25
C ARG A 363 -0.64 -12.27 22.58
N GLU A 364 -0.59 -13.54 22.95
CA GLU A 364 -1.07 -14.09 24.22
C GLU A 364 -0.29 -13.48 25.41
N ASP A 365 1.05 -13.49 25.35
CA ASP A 365 1.93 -12.86 26.35
C ASP A 365 1.64 -11.35 26.49
N ALA A 366 1.48 -10.64 25.37
CA ALA A 366 1.14 -9.22 25.39
C ALA A 366 -0.27 -8.95 25.93
N ALA A 367 -1.23 -9.84 25.70
CA ALA A 367 -2.58 -9.75 26.27
C ALA A 367 -2.58 -10.05 27.78
N ALA A 368 -1.82 -11.06 28.22
CA ALA A 368 -1.62 -11.38 29.63
C ALA A 368 -0.98 -10.19 30.38
N LEU A 369 0.11 -9.63 29.84
CA LEU A 369 0.76 -8.44 30.40
C LEU A 369 -0.20 -7.24 30.47
N ARG A 370 -0.99 -6.97 29.42
CA ARG A 370 -2.02 -5.92 29.44
C ARG A 370 -3.03 -6.15 30.56
N SER A 371 -3.61 -7.34 30.65
CA SER A 371 -4.58 -7.66 31.72
C SER A 371 -3.97 -7.54 33.12
N GLY A 372 -2.67 -7.82 33.28
CA GLY A 372 -1.94 -7.60 34.54
C GLY A 372 -1.75 -6.12 34.89
N TRP A 373 -1.47 -5.26 33.89
CA TRP A 373 -1.42 -3.81 34.08
C TRP A 373 -2.81 -3.22 34.35
N ASP A 374 -3.84 -3.64 33.61
CA ASP A 374 -5.22 -3.20 33.79
C ASP A 374 -5.73 -3.58 35.20
N ALA A 375 -5.38 -4.77 35.70
CA ALA A 375 -5.68 -5.21 37.06
C ALA A 375 -4.94 -4.38 38.13
N GLN A 376 -3.67 -4.02 37.92
CA GLN A 376 -2.93 -3.13 38.82
C GLN A 376 -3.51 -1.71 38.84
N ILE A 377 -3.94 -1.19 37.68
CA ILE A 377 -4.60 0.12 37.57
C ILE A 377 -5.94 0.09 38.32
N ALA A 378 -6.73 -0.99 38.17
CA ALA A 378 -7.96 -1.19 38.93
C ALA A 378 -7.68 -1.20 40.45
N GLN A 379 -6.74 -2.02 40.93
CA GLN A 379 -6.35 -2.07 42.33
C GLN A 379 -5.91 -0.71 42.88
N LEU A 380 -5.07 0.05 42.15
CA LEU A 380 -4.63 1.38 42.57
C LEU A 380 -5.77 2.40 42.60
N SER A 381 -6.79 2.25 41.76
CA SER A 381 -8.02 3.07 41.79
C SER A 381 -8.98 2.71 42.94
N GLU A 382 -9.07 1.44 43.32
CA GLU A 382 -9.80 0.99 44.51
C GLU A 382 -9.08 1.47 45.79
N GLU A 383 -7.74 1.42 45.81
CA GLU A 383 -6.93 2.02 46.85
C GLU A 383 -7.06 3.55 46.93
N MET A 384 -7.08 4.24 45.78
CA MET A 384 -7.29 5.70 45.73
C MET A 384 -8.66 6.07 46.29
N THR A 385 -9.73 5.44 45.79
CA THR A 385 -11.10 5.76 46.20
C THR A 385 -11.38 5.38 47.65
N SER A 386 -10.81 4.30 48.17
CA SER A 386 -10.91 3.98 49.61
C SER A 386 -10.15 4.98 50.49
N LYS A 387 -8.98 5.48 50.08
CA LYS A 387 -8.26 6.57 50.76
C LYS A 387 -9.03 7.89 50.70
N ASP A 388 -9.65 8.22 49.57
CA ASP A 388 -10.51 9.41 49.43
C ASP A 388 -11.75 9.33 50.31
N LEU A 389 -12.39 8.15 50.44
CA LEU A 389 -13.50 7.93 51.35
C LEU A 389 -13.07 8.07 52.83
N GLN A 390 -11.88 7.58 53.20
CA GLN A 390 -11.32 7.77 54.53
C GLN A 390 -11.00 9.26 54.81
N VAL A 391 -10.48 9.98 53.82
CA VAL A 391 -10.25 11.43 53.92
C VAL A 391 -11.58 12.20 54.03
N GLN A 392 -12.64 11.74 53.37
CA GLN A 392 -13.99 12.30 53.53
C GLN A 392 -14.55 12.06 54.94
N SER A 393 -14.46 10.84 55.50
CA SER A 393 -14.93 10.58 56.87
C SER A 393 -14.15 11.37 57.92
N LEU A 394 -12.82 11.49 57.75
CA LEU A 394 -11.98 12.34 58.63
C LEU A 394 -12.32 13.82 58.52
N ARG A 395 -12.66 14.33 57.32
CA ARG A 395 -13.17 15.71 57.15
C ARG A 395 -14.52 15.91 57.83
N GLU A 396 -15.42 14.92 57.79
CA GLU A 396 -16.67 15.00 58.56
C GLU A 396 -16.41 15.03 60.07
N GLU A 397 -15.48 14.22 60.58
CA GLU A 397 -15.09 14.21 61.99
C GLU A 397 -14.44 15.52 62.42
N GLU A 398 -13.57 16.10 61.58
CA GLU A 398 -13.01 17.43 61.79
C GLU A 398 -14.12 18.50 61.87
N MET A 399 -15.13 18.43 61.01
CA MET A 399 -16.28 19.34 61.03
C MET A 399 -17.19 19.12 62.25
N LYS A 400 -17.40 17.87 62.68
CA LYS A 400 -18.12 17.53 63.92
C LYS A 400 -17.38 18.08 65.15
N LEU A 401 -16.05 17.96 65.20
CA LEU A 401 -15.20 18.51 66.27
C LEU A 401 -15.16 20.03 66.25
N LYS A 402 -15.00 20.68 65.08
CA LYS A 402 -15.12 22.15 64.94
C LYS A 402 -16.46 22.67 65.46
N ALA A 403 -17.57 21.98 65.18
CA ALA A 403 -18.89 22.33 65.69
C ALA A 403 -19.00 22.14 67.22
N GLN A 404 -18.35 21.13 67.81
CA GLN A 404 -18.27 20.96 69.27
C GLN A 404 -17.45 22.09 69.92
N VAL A 405 -16.26 22.40 69.37
CA VAL A 405 -15.40 23.50 69.85
C VAL A 405 -16.15 24.84 69.79
N ALA A 406 -16.89 25.12 68.71
CA ALA A 406 -17.71 26.33 68.60
C ALA A 406 -18.81 26.42 69.67
N ARG A 407 -19.46 25.29 70.03
CA ARG A 407 -20.42 25.26 71.15
C ARG A 407 -19.74 25.52 72.48
N CYS A 408 -18.62 24.86 72.76
CA CYS A 408 -17.84 25.10 73.98
C CYS A 408 -17.36 26.55 74.09
N GLN A 409 -16.97 27.18 72.97
CA GLN A 409 -16.63 28.61 72.94
C GLN A 409 -17.83 29.51 73.25
N GLN A 410 -19.02 29.20 72.73
CA GLN A 410 -20.26 29.93 73.07
C GLN A 410 -20.61 29.78 74.55
N ASP A 411 -20.49 28.59 75.12
CA ASP A 411 -20.76 28.34 76.54
C ASP A 411 -19.72 28.98 77.46
N ILE A 412 -18.43 28.95 77.10
CA ILE A 412 -17.39 29.74 77.78
C ILE A 412 -17.72 31.24 77.71
N GLY A 413 -18.24 31.74 76.58
CA GLY A 413 -18.73 33.11 76.44
C GLY A 413 -19.88 33.43 77.40
N ARG A 414 -20.88 32.55 77.48
CA ARG A 414 -22.02 32.66 78.42
C ARG A 414 -21.56 32.65 79.88
N TYR A 415 -20.68 31.72 80.26
CA TYR A 415 -20.14 31.66 81.63
C TYR A 415 -19.30 32.89 81.97
N LYS A 416 -18.49 33.41 81.04
CA LYS A 416 -17.77 34.69 81.23
C LYS A 416 -18.74 35.86 81.46
N GLN A 417 -19.82 35.96 80.67
CA GLN A 417 -20.85 36.98 80.87
C GLN A 417 -21.56 36.84 82.23
N GLN A 418 -21.91 35.61 82.64
CA GLN A 418 -22.51 35.34 83.95
C GLN A 418 -21.57 35.70 85.11
N LEU A 419 -20.27 35.39 85.00
CA LEU A 419 -19.26 35.73 85.99
C LEU A 419 -19.00 37.24 86.07
N LEU A 420 -19.01 37.95 84.94
CA LEU A 420 -18.91 39.42 84.93
C LEU A 420 -20.12 40.06 85.63
N LEU A 421 -21.34 39.61 85.31
CA LEU A 421 -22.57 40.08 85.97
C LEU A 421 -22.62 39.69 87.46
N ALA A 422 -22.01 38.57 87.86
CA ALA A 422 -21.87 38.20 89.27
C ALA A 422 -20.87 39.12 89.98
N ALA A 423 -19.69 39.34 89.43
CA ALA A 423 -18.68 40.23 89.99
C ALA A 423 -19.15 41.70 90.04
N GLU A 424 -20.00 42.14 89.12
CA GLU A 424 -20.66 43.45 89.18
C GLU A 424 -21.65 43.55 90.35
N ARG A 425 -22.43 42.49 90.60
CA ARG A 425 -23.34 42.39 91.76
C ARG A 425 -22.58 42.35 93.08
N GLU A 426 -21.51 41.57 93.16
CA GLU A 426 -20.60 41.54 94.31
C GLU A 426 -20.02 42.93 94.58
N ARG A 427 -19.51 43.62 93.56
CA ARG A 427 -19.02 45.01 93.69
C ARG A 427 -20.09 46.02 94.10
N SER A 428 -21.37 45.82 93.78
CA SER A 428 -22.46 46.63 94.39
C SER A 428 -22.65 46.27 95.86
N LEU A 429 -22.74 44.98 96.20
CA LEU A 429 -22.93 44.53 97.59
C LEU A 429 -21.76 44.92 98.50
N GLU A 430 -20.53 44.97 97.98
CA GLU A 430 -19.35 45.51 98.68
C GLU A 430 -19.49 47.00 98.99
N ARG A 431 -19.96 47.81 98.02
CA ARG A 431 -20.23 49.24 98.23
C ARG A 431 -21.37 49.45 99.23
N ASP A 432 -22.46 48.70 99.08
CA ASP A 432 -23.62 48.76 99.97
C ASP A 432 -23.24 48.34 101.40
N LYS A 433 -22.39 47.31 101.54
CA LYS A 433 -21.82 46.89 102.83
C LYS A 433 -20.98 48.01 103.45
N VAL A 434 -20.02 48.58 102.71
CA VAL A 434 -19.19 49.68 103.22
C VAL A 434 -20.04 50.91 103.58
N GLN A 435 -21.07 51.21 102.80
CA GLN A 435 -22.03 52.27 103.11
C GLN A 435 -22.80 51.99 104.41
N LEU A 436 -23.28 50.76 104.62
CA LEU A 436 -23.94 50.33 105.86
C LEU A 436 -22.99 50.33 107.07
N GLU A 437 -21.72 49.98 106.88
CA GLU A 437 -20.67 50.07 107.92
C GLU A 437 -20.41 51.53 108.31
N LEU A 438 -20.27 52.44 107.33
CA LEU A 438 -20.13 53.88 107.57
C LEU A 438 -21.37 54.49 108.25
N ASP A 439 -22.57 54.13 107.81
CA ASP A 439 -23.82 54.62 108.41
C ASP A 439 -24.11 53.97 109.77
N TRP A 440 -23.53 52.81 110.09
CA TRP A 440 -23.49 52.28 111.46
C TRP A 440 -22.47 53.05 112.32
N GLN A 441 -21.24 53.25 111.84
CA GLN A 441 -20.22 54.06 112.53
C GLN A 441 -20.75 55.46 112.88
N ARG A 442 -21.36 56.17 111.93
CA ARG A 442 -22.00 57.49 112.16
C ARG A 442 -23.07 57.46 113.26
N ARG A 443 -23.81 56.36 113.40
CA ARG A 443 -24.81 56.18 114.47
C ARG A 443 -24.15 55.84 115.81
N CYS A 444 -23.09 55.03 115.84
CA CYS A 444 -22.29 54.79 117.03
C CYS A 444 -21.65 56.10 117.54
N GLU A 445 -20.92 56.81 116.68
CA GLU A 445 -20.34 58.12 117.01
C GLU A 445 -21.41 59.15 117.40
N GLY A 446 -22.61 59.09 116.79
CA GLY A 446 -23.73 59.95 117.14
C GLY A 446 -24.23 59.69 118.56
N LEU A 447 -24.45 58.42 118.90
CA LEU A 447 -24.81 58.00 120.25
C LEU A 447 -23.69 58.31 121.26
N GLU A 448 -22.42 58.12 120.89
CA GLU A 448 -21.28 58.52 121.72
C GLU A 448 -21.28 60.03 121.97
N ARG A 449 -21.45 60.87 120.95
CA ARG A 449 -21.59 62.33 121.08
C ARG A 449 -22.77 62.71 121.98
N GLU A 450 -23.92 62.06 121.85
CA GLU A 450 -25.06 62.27 122.75
C GLU A 450 -24.76 61.87 124.20
N GLN A 451 -24.05 60.77 124.43
CA GLN A 451 -23.67 60.35 125.79
C GLN A 451 -22.59 61.27 126.38
N TYR A 452 -21.63 61.74 125.57
CA TYR A 452 -20.68 62.77 125.98
C TYR A 452 -21.41 64.06 126.35
N GLN A 453 -22.33 64.56 125.51
CA GLN A 453 -23.16 65.73 125.81
C GLN A 453 -23.95 65.55 127.11
N ARG A 454 -24.66 64.43 127.29
CA ARG A 454 -25.36 64.13 128.56
C ARG A 454 -24.42 64.07 129.77
N SER A 455 -23.18 63.61 129.59
CA SER A 455 -22.17 63.60 130.66
C SER A 455 -21.60 64.99 130.93
N GLU A 456 -21.44 65.84 129.91
CA GLU A 456 -21.01 67.23 130.02
C GLU A 456 -22.11 68.08 130.67
N ASP A 457 -23.37 67.91 130.28
CA ASP A 457 -24.54 68.53 130.91
C ASP A 457 -24.64 68.14 132.40
N LEU A 458 -24.42 66.85 132.71
CA LEU A 458 -24.37 66.36 134.09
C LEU A 458 -23.19 66.95 134.87
N ILE A 459 -22.00 67.04 134.27
CA ILE A 459 -20.82 67.67 134.89
C ILE A 459 -21.08 69.17 135.12
N GLN A 460 -21.71 69.87 134.16
CA GLN A 460 -22.10 71.27 134.30
C GLN A 460 -23.13 71.45 135.41
N ALA A 461 -24.16 70.61 135.49
CA ALA A 461 -25.16 70.64 136.55
C ALA A 461 -24.57 70.34 137.93
N LEU A 462 -23.69 69.34 138.04
CA LEU A 462 -22.96 69.02 139.28
C LEU A 462 -21.98 70.13 139.69
N THR A 463 -21.33 70.79 138.72
CA THR A 463 -20.44 71.93 138.97
C THR A 463 -21.24 73.15 139.43
N ALA A 464 -22.36 73.46 138.78
CA ALA A 464 -23.27 74.52 139.20
C ALA A 464 -23.86 74.25 140.60
N ALA A 465 -24.21 73.00 140.92
CA ALA A 465 -24.66 72.62 142.26
C ALA A 465 -23.53 72.75 143.30
N ARG A 466 -22.31 72.29 142.99
CA ARG A 466 -21.12 72.50 143.84
C ARG A 466 -20.89 73.98 144.10
N ASP A 467 -21.00 74.82 143.08
CA ASP A 467 -20.72 76.25 143.19
C ASP A 467 -21.84 77.02 143.90
N GLN A 468 -23.08 76.54 143.84
CA GLN A 468 -24.18 77.01 144.69
C GLN A 468 -23.98 76.64 146.17
N GLU A 469 -23.56 75.40 146.48
CA GLU A 469 -23.24 75.03 147.86
C GLU A 469 -21.97 75.73 148.37
N ALA A 470 -20.99 75.98 147.50
CA ALA A 470 -19.80 76.77 147.83
C ALA A 470 -20.15 78.25 148.11
N ALA A 471 -21.10 78.84 147.37
CA ALA A 471 -21.61 80.18 147.63
C ALA A 471 -22.34 80.25 148.98
N LYS A 472 -23.23 79.30 149.28
CA LYS A 472 -23.89 79.19 150.60
C LYS A 472 -22.88 79.00 151.73
N LEU A 473 -21.82 78.21 151.50
CA LEU A 473 -20.71 78.09 152.45
C LEU A 473 -20.05 79.45 152.69
N GLN A 474 -19.69 80.19 151.64
CA GLN A 474 -19.11 81.54 151.78
C GLN A 474 -20.05 82.51 152.53
N GLU A 475 -21.36 82.47 152.28
CA GLU A 475 -22.36 83.23 153.04
C GLU A 475 -22.34 82.85 154.53
N THR A 476 -22.34 81.56 154.86
CA THR A 476 -22.25 81.11 156.27
C THR A 476 -20.91 81.43 156.93
N GLU A 477 -19.80 81.40 156.19
CA GLU A 477 -18.49 81.83 156.69
C GLU A 477 -18.45 83.35 156.97
N LEU A 478 -19.12 84.18 156.16
CA LEU A 478 -19.24 85.61 156.40
C LEU A 478 -20.03 85.88 157.69
N VAL A 479 -21.17 85.20 157.88
CA VAL A 479 -21.96 85.29 159.12
C VAL A 479 -21.14 84.81 160.34
N LEU A 480 -20.33 83.76 160.20
CA LEU A 480 -19.39 83.33 161.25
C LEU A 480 -18.33 84.40 161.57
N ARG A 481 -17.77 85.07 160.56
CA ARG A 481 -16.80 86.17 160.75
C ARG A 481 -17.42 87.37 161.47
N GLU A 482 -18.70 87.67 161.23
CA GLU A 482 -19.46 88.69 161.96
C GLU A 482 -19.71 88.29 163.43
N GLN A 483 -20.11 87.04 163.68
CA GLN A 483 -20.29 86.51 165.05
C GLN A 483 -18.97 86.50 165.84
N GLU A 484 -17.86 86.13 165.19
CA GLU A 484 -16.51 86.23 165.77
C GLU A 484 -16.15 87.68 166.14
N ALA A 485 -16.54 88.67 165.33
CA ALA A 485 -16.27 90.08 165.61
C ALA A 485 -17.04 90.56 166.86
N ALA A 486 -18.30 90.12 167.02
CA ALA A 486 -19.10 90.41 168.21
C ALA A 486 -18.49 89.80 169.49
N LEU A 487 -18.05 88.54 169.45
CA LEU A 487 -17.36 87.89 170.57
C LEU A 487 -16.07 88.64 170.97
N LYS A 488 -15.32 89.15 169.99
CA LYS A 488 -14.10 89.95 170.20
C LYS A 488 -14.39 91.36 170.77
N ALA A 489 -15.64 91.82 170.79
CA ALA A 489 -16.05 93.02 171.52
C ALA A 489 -16.31 92.72 173.01
N VAL A 490 -17.22 91.78 173.31
CA VAL A 490 -17.60 91.37 174.68
C VAL A 490 -16.38 90.94 175.51
N THR A 491 -15.41 90.27 174.87
CA THR A 491 -14.14 89.87 175.51
C THR A 491 -13.36 91.05 176.08
N ARG A 492 -13.43 92.26 175.48
CA ARG A 492 -12.69 93.45 175.92
C ARG A 492 -13.34 94.15 177.12
N GLU A 493 -14.67 94.15 177.18
CA GLU A 493 -15.43 94.71 178.31
C GLU A 493 -15.17 93.91 179.60
N ARG A 494 -15.17 92.58 179.48
CA ARG A 494 -14.74 91.65 180.54
C ARG A 494 -13.36 92.02 181.09
N ASP A 495 -12.38 92.24 180.22
CA ASP A 495 -11.00 92.46 180.63
C ASP A 495 -10.76 93.83 181.27
N GLN A 496 -11.56 94.84 180.94
CA GLN A 496 -11.58 96.14 181.64
C GLN A 496 -12.17 96.00 183.06
N ALA A 497 -13.28 95.27 183.23
CA ALA A 497 -13.83 94.98 184.55
C ALA A 497 -12.87 94.15 185.44
N VAL A 498 -12.19 93.17 184.85
CA VAL A 498 -11.19 92.33 185.53
C VAL A 498 -9.94 93.12 185.97
N GLN A 499 -9.60 94.22 185.31
CA GLN A 499 -8.49 95.09 185.77
C GLN A 499 -8.89 95.93 186.99
N ALA A 500 -10.12 96.48 187.03
CA ALA A 500 -10.61 97.24 188.17
C ALA A 500 -10.68 96.41 189.47
N LEU A 501 -11.01 95.11 189.37
CA LEU A 501 -11.14 94.22 190.52
C LEU A 501 -9.80 93.74 191.13
N ARG A 502 -8.68 93.84 190.40
CA ARG A 502 -7.38 93.32 190.86
C ARG A 502 -6.68 94.15 191.94
N ALA A 503 -7.23 95.30 192.33
CA ALA A 503 -6.65 96.15 193.37
C ALA A 503 -6.99 95.69 194.82
N HIS A 504 -8.06 94.92 195.03
CA HIS A 504 -8.59 94.64 196.38
C HIS A 504 -9.21 93.23 196.54
N GLY A 505 -8.52 92.29 197.21
CA GLY A 505 -9.18 91.21 197.98
C GLY A 505 -9.14 89.74 197.48
N PHE A 506 -8.14 88.99 197.94
CA PHE A 506 -8.09 87.56 198.35
C PHE A 506 -8.90 86.41 197.68
N HIS A 507 -8.11 85.39 197.26
CA HIS A 507 -8.23 83.90 197.35
C HIS A 507 -9.51 83.19 197.85
N PRO A 508 -9.81 81.99 197.31
CA PRO A 508 -9.11 80.70 197.64
C PRO A 508 -8.12 80.22 196.54
N LYS A 509 -7.27 79.16 196.59
CA LYS A 509 -6.77 78.15 197.58
C LYS A 509 -7.68 76.97 198.02
N GLU A 510 -7.22 75.72 198.24
CA GLU A 510 -6.00 74.96 197.85
C GLU A 510 -6.21 73.44 198.09
N GLU A 511 -5.20 72.60 197.84
CA GLU A 511 -4.99 71.22 198.38
C GLU A 511 -5.92 70.04 198.00
N ALA A 512 -5.45 69.19 197.06
CA ALA A 512 -5.30 67.71 197.16
C ALA A 512 -4.64 67.22 195.85
N GLN A 513 -3.46 66.59 195.77
CA GLN A 513 -2.86 65.48 196.53
C GLN A 513 -3.62 64.15 196.49
N MET A 514 -3.42 63.37 195.41
CA MET A 514 -2.80 62.03 195.56
C MET A 514 -2.25 61.46 194.24
N PHE A 515 -1.08 60.80 194.36
CA PHE A 515 -0.40 59.94 193.38
C PHE A 515 -1.02 58.51 193.42
N PRO A 516 -0.79 57.57 192.44
CA PRO A 516 0.56 57.16 192.00
C PRO A 516 0.77 56.63 190.56
N ARG A 517 2.07 56.57 190.17
CA ARG A 517 2.75 55.57 189.29
C ARG A 517 2.15 55.21 187.92
N HIS A 518 2.91 55.12 186.83
CA HIS A 518 4.32 55.38 186.51
C HIS A 518 4.32 55.90 185.04
N CYS A 519 5.04 56.97 184.69
CA CYS A 519 6.48 56.97 184.34
C CYS A 519 6.77 56.08 183.12
N GLU A 520 7.43 56.55 182.05
CA GLU A 520 8.08 57.84 181.81
C GLU A 520 8.38 58.01 180.29
N GLU A 521 8.66 59.26 179.87
CA GLU A 521 9.60 59.69 178.80
C GLU A 521 9.48 59.11 177.37
N ASP A 522 9.38 59.92 176.29
CA ASP A 522 10.25 60.99 175.76
C ASP A 522 11.46 60.52 174.93
N THR A 523 11.69 61.24 173.82
CA THR A 523 12.79 61.06 172.83
C THR A 523 12.77 59.72 172.05
N SER A 524 13.39 59.59 170.88
CA SER A 524 14.26 60.49 170.11
C SER A 524 13.77 60.66 168.65
N ALA A 525 13.93 61.77 167.94
CA ALA A 525 15.12 62.64 167.84
C ALA A 525 16.36 61.97 167.20
N SER A 526 16.19 61.25 166.07
CA SER A 526 17.32 60.81 165.24
C SER A 526 17.06 60.86 163.73
N LEU A 527 17.91 61.61 163.03
CA LEU A 527 18.28 61.46 161.61
C LEU A 527 19.00 60.10 161.40
N PRO A 528 19.36 59.68 160.16
CA PRO A 528 18.58 59.63 158.92
C PRO A 528 18.78 58.28 158.17
N SER A 529 18.55 58.28 156.85
CA SER A 529 19.28 57.49 155.85
C SER A 529 19.00 55.98 155.63
N SER A 530 18.32 55.23 156.51
CA SER A 530 18.10 53.77 156.30
C SER A 530 16.82 53.39 155.56
N GLU A 531 15.62 53.79 156.03
CA GLU A 531 14.34 53.31 155.47
C GLU A 531 14.08 53.88 154.05
N ILE A 532 14.47 55.13 153.81
CA ILE A 532 14.41 55.73 152.46
C ILE A 532 15.43 55.07 151.53
N GLN A 533 16.63 54.68 152.02
CA GLN A 533 17.53 53.83 151.23
C GLN A 533 16.89 52.49 150.91
N ARG A 534 16.29 51.81 151.90
CA ARG A 534 15.62 50.52 151.70
C ARG A 534 14.51 50.60 150.64
N LEU A 535 13.68 51.64 150.69
CA LEU A 535 12.64 51.89 149.68
C LEU A 535 13.22 52.35 148.34
N GLN A 536 14.36 53.05 148.30
CA GLN A 536 15.06 53.39 147.06
C GLN A 536 15.76 52.19 146.43
N GLU A 537 16.38 51.29 147.20
CA GLU A 537 17.02 50.05 146.74
C GLU A 537 15.97 49.01 146.33
N GLN A 538 14.82 48.95 147.02
CA GLN A 538 13.65 48.20 146.55
C GLN A 538 13.08 48.81 145.26
N ASN A 539 13.02 50.14 145.13
CA ASN A 539 12.68 50.78 143.85
C ASN A 539 13.75 50.56 142.78
N ARG A 540 15.03 50.39 143.13
CA ARG A 540 16.13 50.08 142.21
C ARG A 540 16.05 48.62 141.75
N SER A 541 15.72 47.71 142.67
CA SER A 541 15.41 46.30 142.40
C SER A 541 14.18 46.18 141.49
N LEU A 542 13.09 46.88 141.79
CA LEU A 542 11.89 46.92 140.95
C LEU A 542 12.15 47.61 139.60
N ARG A 543 12.93 48.69 139.52
CA ARG A 543 13.34 49.31 138.25
C ARG A 543 14.28 48.42 137.44
N ASN A 544 15.16 47.66 138.08
CA ASN A 544 15.98 46.65 137.41
C ASN A 544 15.13 45.47 136.93
N ALA A 545 14.13 45.01 137.69
CA ALA A 545 13.17 44.00 137.26
C ALA A 545 12.32 44.51 136.08
N ILE A 546 11.85 45.76 136.12
CA ILE A 546 11.13 46.40 135.01
C ILE A 546 12.05 46.62 133.80
N ALA A 547 13.34 46.91 133.99
CA ALA A 547 14.32 47.00 132.91
C ALA A 547 14.66 45.61 132.31
N GLN A 548 14.64 44.56 133.12
CA GLN A 548 14.79 43.17 132.68
C GLN A 548 13.55 42.73 131.88
N MET A 549 12.34 42.99 132.39
CA MET A 549 11.08 42.77 131.70
C MET A 549 10.95 43.61 130.43
N ARG A 550 11.50 44.84 130.41
CA ARG A 550 11.58 45.64 129.18
C ARG A 550 12.55 45.05 128.18
N LYS A 551 13.76 44.61 128.58
CA LYS A 551 14.65 43.87 127.67
C LYS A 551 14.06 42.56 127.15
N GLU A 552 13.22 41.90 127.94
CA GLU A 552 12.52 40.68 127.52
C GLU A 552 11.30 40.98 126.62
N MET A 553 10.65 42.15 126.74
CA MET A 553 9.63 42.60 125.79
C MET A 553 10.22 43.26 124.52
N GLU A 554 11.34 43.97 124.61
CA GLU A 554 12.09 44.55 123.49
C GLU A 554 12.64 43.42 122.59
N ALA A 555 13.21 42.38 123.21
CA ALA A 555 13.60 41.14 122.51
C ALA A 555 12.41 40.34 121.92
N LEU A 556 11.16 40.76 122.17
CA LEU A 556 9.94 40.22 121.58
C LEU A 556 9.19 41.23 120.68
N SER A 557 9.59 42.51 120.65
CA SER A 557 9.00 43.55 119.79
C SER A 557 9.84 43.88 118.56
N ASP A 558 11.17 43.71 118.63
CA ASP A 558 12.10 44.16 117.59
C ASP A 558 12.14 43.23 116.35
N GLN A 559 11.14 42.37 116.18
CA GLN A 559 10.91 41.62 114.95
C GLN A 559 9.49 41.89 114.39
N VAL A 560 9.47 42.73 113.34
CA VAL A 560 8.43 42.96 112.32
C VAL A 560 7.71 44.35 112.35
N LEU A 561 8.42 45.36 111.81
CA LEU A 561 7.93 46.50 110.98
C LEU A 561 7.01 47.57 111.64
N PRO A 562 6.80 48.80 111.08
CA PRO A 562 7.08 49.36 109.73
C PRO A 562 8.13 50.52 109.74
N SER A 563 8.38 51.46 108.79
CA SER A 563 7.67 52.18 107.68
C SER A 563 8.73 52.98 106.84
N ALA A 564 8.46 53.76 105.77
CA ALA A 564 7.54 53.73 104.62
C ALA A 564 7.67 55.01 103.71
N ARG A 565 7.36 54.90 102.39
CA ARG A 565 6.83 55.95 101.47
C ARG A 565 7.75 57.04 100.83
N SER A 566 7.36 57.48 99.61
CA SER A 566 7.77 58.66 98.79
C SER A 566 9.17 58.65 98.11
N GLY A 567 9.40 59.31 96.96
CA GLY A 567 8.48 59.83 95.92
C GLY A 567 8.65 61.30 95.47
N GLY A 568 9.19 61.55 94.26
CA GLY A 568 9.32 62.84 93.53
C GLY A 568 10.36 62.71 92.39
N GLU A 569 10.11 63.00 91.10
CA GLU A 569 9.95 64.32 90.41
C GLU A 569 11.29 65.07 90.16
N THR A 570 11.63 65.72 89.03
CA THR A 570 10.85 66.38 87.93
C THR A 570 11.48 66.30 86.51
N THR A 571 10.67 66.56 85.47
CA THR A 571 10.87 67.27 84.14
C THR A 571 12.25 67.28 83.41
N GLY A 572 12.38 67.15 82.07
CA GLY A 572 11.41 66.97 80.96
C GLY A 572 12.01 67.34 79.56
N ALA A 573 11.14 67.51 78.54
CA ALA A 573 11.35 68.09 77.17
C ALA A 573 11.45 67.16 75.91
N ASN A 574 10.31 67.08 75.19
CA ASN A 574 10.12 67.07 73.72
C ASN A 574 10.53 65.86 72.82
N PRO A 575 9.93 65.75 71.60
CA PRO A 575 9.72 64.47 70.88
C PRO A 575 10.49 64.44 69.51
N PRO A 576 10.37 63.45 68.57
CA PRO A 576 9.22 62.60 68.22
C PRO A 576 9.45 61.06 68.25
N GLY A 577 8.33 60.32 68.35
CA GLY A 577 8.20 58.94 67.85
C GLY A 577 7.40 58.96 66.53
N PRO A 578 6.51 57.98 66.24
CA PRO A 578 6.31 56.68 66.89
C PRO A 578 6.26 55.52 65.88
N GLN A 579 6.07 54.28 66.34
CA GLN A 579 5.38 53.26 65.55
C GLN A 579 4.58 52.32 66.47
N ALA A 580 3.37 51.97 66.04
CA ALA A 580 2.42 51.12 66.76
C ALA A 580 2.04 49.92 65.88
N ALA A 581 1.36 48.94 66.47
CA ALA A 581 0.90 47.75 65.78
C ALA A 581 -0.46 47.95 65.07
N ALA A 582 -0.76 46.96 64.21
CA ALA A 582 -2.05 46.64 63.58
C ALA A 582 -2.46 47.36 62.27
N ASP A 583 -2.83 46.49 61.33
CA ASP A 583 -3.81 46.59 60.24
C ASP A 583 -3.60 47.56 59.05
N ALA A 584 -4.00 47.05 57.87
CA ALA A 584 -3.82 47.68 56.57
C ALA A 584 -5.04 48.53 56.16
N PRO A 585 -4.88 49.43 55.16
CA PRO A 585 -5.22 48.97 53.80
C PRO A 585 -4.35 49.52 52.65
N ILE A 586 -4.26 48.71 51.58
CA ILE A 586 -4.11 49.08 50.15
C ILE A 586 -3.08 50.19 49.81
N PRO A 587 -1.79 49.83 49.60
CA PRO A 587 -0.82 50.69 48.92
C PRO A 587 -0.76 50.46 47.39
N GLY A 588 -0.92 51.54 46.61
CA GLY A 588 -0.13 51.88 45.41
C GLY A 588 -0.12 51.00 44.14
N TYR A 589 -0.43 49.71 44.18
CA TYR A 589 -0.09 48.79 43.08
C TYR A 589 -0.90 49.02 41.78
N ILE A 590 -2.15 49.49 41.88
CA ILE A 590 -3.04 49.70 40.73
C ILE A 590 -2.50 50.79 39.79
N LEU A 591 -2.06 51.94 40.32
CA LEU A 591 -1.53 53.04 39.49
C LEU A 591 -0.16 52.70 38.84
N ALA A 592 0.60 51.75 39.41
CA ALA A 592 1.80 51.23 38.78
C ALA A 592 1.45 50.28 37.61
N LEU A 593 0.53 49.34 37.83
CA LEU A 593 0.03 48.45 36.79
C LEU A 593 -0.66 49.20 35.65
N GLU A 594 -1.45 50.24 35.92
CA GLU A 594 -2.11 51.04 34.87
C GLU A 594 -1.08 51.77 34.00
N ALA A 595 0.02 52.27 34.57
CA ALA A 595 1.10 52.89 33.82
C ALA A 595 1.88 51.86 32.97
N GLU A 596 2.18 50.68 33.51
CA GLU A 596 2.87 49.62 32.76
C GLU A 596 1.97 48.98 31.69
N MET A 597 0.68 48.80 31.96
CA MET A 597 -0.32 48.37 30.97
C MET A 597 -0.49 49.39 29.84
N GLN A 598 -0.47 50.70 30.12
CA GLN A 598 -0.46 51.72 29.07
C GLN A 598 0.85 51.70 28.27
N ASN A 599 1.99 51.45 28.92
CA ASN A 599 3.30 51.35 28.26
C ASN A 599 3.43 50.07 27.41
N LEU A 600 2.77 48.98 27.80
CA LEU A 600 2.58 47.78 26.97
C LEU A 600 1.56 48.03 25.85
N LYS A 601 0.45 48.73 26.12
CA LYS A 601 -0.58 49.02 25.13
C LYS A 601 -0.07 49.89 23.98
N HIS A 602 0.70 50.95 24.26
CA HIS A 602 1.38 51.71 23.20
C HIS A 602 2.40 50.87 22.41
N LYS A 603 3.02 49.84 23.01
CA LYS A 603 3.89 48.89 22.29
C LYS A 603 3.09 47.93 21.42
N PHE A 604 1.89 47.52 21.83
CA PHE A 604 0.96 46.78 20.97
C PHE A 604 0.42 47.66 19.84
N GLU A 605 -0.01 48.90 20.11
CA GLU A 605 -0.44 49.85 19.07
C GLU A 605 0.70 50.16 18.06
N THR A 606 1.96 50.16 18.50
CA THR A 606 3.15 50.31 17.62
C THR A 606 3.46 49.04 16.80
N LEU A 607 2.97 47.87 17.22
CA LEU A 607 3.11 46.60 16.50
C LEU A 607 1.90 46.32 15.58
N GLU A 608 0.69 46.73 15.96
CA GLU A 608 -0.50 46.72 15.11
C GLU A 608 -0.32 47.67 13.92
N ALA A 609 0.32 48.84 14.12
CA ALA A 609 0.78 49.73 13.06
C ALA A 609 1.89 49.15 12.15
N GLN A 610 2.34 47.90 12.38
CA GLN A 610 3.23 47.13 11.50
C GLN A 610 2.58 45.84 10.96
N LEU A 611 1.27 45.64 11.19
CA LEU A 611 0.58 44.38 10.88
C LEU A 611 -0.82 44.55 10.26
N GLU A 612 -1.15 45.74 9.75
CA GLU A 612 -2.40 46.02 9.01
C GLU A 612 -2.12 46.52 7.57
N ASP A 613 -1.43 45.72 6.75
CA ASP A 613 -1.45 45.87 5.29
C ASP A 613 -1.48 44.51 4.56
N VAL A 614 -2.71 44.04 4.32
CA VAL A 614 -3.19 43.01 3.35
C VAL A 614 -2.49 41.63 3.32
N THR A 615 -3.23 40.62 3.78
CA THR A 615 -3.03 39.21 3.43
C THR A 615 -3.35 38.86 1.98
N ASP A 616 -2.37 38.27 1.28
CA ASP A 616 -2.46 37.23 0.22
C ASP A 616 -3.26 37.52 -1.09
N PRO A 617 -2.79 37.04 -2.27
CA PRO A 617 -2.88 35.61 -2.54
C PRO A 617 -1.75 34.98 -3.41
N SER A 618 -0.91 34.20 -2.75
CA SER A 618 -0.52 32.84 -3.12
C SER A 618 0.58 32.56 -4.18
N ARG A 619 1.27 31.44 -3.93
CA ARG A 619 1.92 30.49 -4.88
C ARG A 619 3.33 30.76 -5.46
N THR A 620 4.26 29.95 -4.91
CA THR A 620 5.35 29.17 -5.56
C THR A 620 6.77 29.76 -5.72
N SER A 621 7.74 28.86 -5.51
CA SER A 621 9.08 28.74 -6.12
C SER A 621 10.14 29.86 -5.93
N VAL A 622 11.09 29.57 -5.02
CA VAL A 622 12.53 29.34 -5.31
C VAL A 622 13.21 30.24 -6.37
N PRO A 623 14.15 31.13 -5.97
CA PRO A 623 15.24 31.63 -6.80
C PRO A 623 16.44 30.64 -6.80
N CYS A 624 17.49 30.72 -7.62
CA CYS A 624 18.05 31.90 -8.29
C CYS A 624 18.93 31.53 -9.53
N ALA A 625 19.40 32.57 -10.24
CA ALA A 625 20.40 32.60 -11.32
C ALA A 625 20.03 31.90 -12.67
N GLY A 626 20.38 32.44 -13.84
CA GLY A 626 21.00 33.75 -14.11
C GLY A 626 21.44 33.92 -15.57
N LEU A 627 21.69 35.16 -16.00
CA LEU A 627 22.27 35.58 -17.31
C LEU A 627 21.40 35.42 -18.59
N GLN A 628 20.60 36.45 -18.85
CA GLN A 628 20.37 37.04 -20.19
C GLN A 628 21.55 38.01 -20.52
N PRO A 629 21.65 38.67 -21.70
CA PRO A 629 20.81 38.68 -22.92
C PRO A 629 21.60 38.14 -24.17
N SER A 630 21.16 38.11 -25.44
CA SER A 630 20.14 38.84 -26.24
C SER A 630 19.95 38.07 -27.59
N VAL A 631 19.11 38.39 -28.60
CA VAL A 631 18.26 39.56 -28.91
C VAL A 631 16.78 39.10 -29.16
N PRO A 632 16.01 39.25 -30.30
CA PRO A 632 14.53 39.29 -30.18
C PRO A 632 13.72 38.24 -31.00
N ALA A 633 12.39 38.38 -30.90
CA ALA A 633 11.32 37.54 -31.43
C ALA A 633 11.07 37.67 -32.96
N PRO A 634 10.28 36.76 -33.58
CA PRO A 634 10.18 36.60 -35.03
C PRO A 634 8.99 37.31 -35.70
N ALA A 635 9.06 37.44 -37.03
CA ALA A 635 7.91 37.62 -37.92
C ALA A 635 8.22 37.08 -39.34
N ASP A 636 7.22 36.44 -39.97
CA ASP A 636 7.12 36.15 -41.40
C ASP A 636 6.92 37.48 -42.22
N PRO A 637 6.95 37.54 -43.58
CA PRO A 637 6.82 36.43 -44.54
C PRO A 637 7.65 36.51 -45.86
N THR A 638 7.35 35.57 -46.77
CA THR A 638 7.41 35.71 -48.25
C THR A 638 8.76 35.68 -48.99
N GLY A 639 8.99 34.53 -49.64
CA GLY A 639 9.28 34.48 -51.09
C GLY A 639 10.73 34.29 -51.55
N GLY A 640 10.95 33.42 -52.55
CA GLY A 640 12.22 33.40 -53.31
C GLY A 640 12.83 32.02 -53.64
N ALA A 641 12.13 31.19 -54.42
CA ALA A 641 12.63 30.17 -55.36
C ALA A 641 13.94 29.36 -55.10
N ALA A 642 13.79 28.03 -55.22
CA ALA A 642 14.71 27.07 -55.89
C ALA A 642 16.04 26.69 -55.18
N LEU A 643 16.72 25.57 -55.46
CA LEU A 643 16.49 24.32 -56.25
C LEU A 643 17.50 23.29 -55.66
N GLY A 644 17.29 21.97 -55.55
CA GLY A 644 16.13 21.12 -55.77
C GLY A 644 16.55 19.68 -56.15
N HIS A 645 16.42 18.72 -55.22
CA HIS A 645 16.84 17.31 -55.44
C HIS A 645 15.71 16.27 -55.28
N GLY A 646 14.50 16.65 -54.86
CA GLY A 646 13.34 15.72 -54.81
C GLY A 646 12.64 15.48 -56.14
N ALA A 647 12.80 16.35 -57.14
CA ALA A 647 11.98 16.34 -58.37
C ALA A 647 12.35 15.26 -59.40
N SER A 648 13.60 14.75 -59.37
CA SER A 648 14.13 13.82 -60.38
C SER A 648 13.40 12.46 -60.36
N THR A 649 13.26 11.88 -59.17
CA THR A 649 12.71 10.53 -58.96
C THR A 649 11.23 10.43 -59.35
N GLY A 650 10.43 11.45 -59.00
CA GLY A 650 9.00 11.49 -59.35
C GLY A 650 8.76 11.55 -60.86
N LEU A 651 9.52 12.39 -61.58
CA LEU A 651 9.46 12.47 -63.04
C LEU A 651 9.95 11.19 -63.72
N ALA A 652 11.00 10.55 -63.19
CA ALA A 652 11.50 9.29 -63.70
C ALA A 652 10.50 8.14 -63.53
N LEU A 653 9.85 8.02 -62.36
CA LEU A 653 8.82 7.00 -62.11
C LEU A 653 7.57 7.18 -62.99
N ARG A 654 7.15 8.43 -63.24
CA ARG A 654 6.04 8.72 -64.15
C ARG A 654 6.38 8.30 -65.59
N ARG A 655 7.56 8.69 -66.10
CA ARG A 655 8.05 8.27 -67.43
C ARG A 655 8.18 6.75 -67.56
N LEU A 656 8.55 6.04 -66.50
CA LEU A 656 8.62 4.58 -66.48
C LEU A 656 7.23 3.94 -66.59
N ARG A 657 6.23 4.48 -65.88
CA ARG A 657 4.81 4.06 -65.98
C ARG A 657 4.26 4.32 -67.40
N ASP A 658 4.47 5.52 -67.93
CA ASP A 658 3.97 5.90 -69.26
C ASP A 658 4.54 5.00 -70.37
N ARG A 659 5.84 4.65 -70.29
CA ARG A 659 6.48 3.68 -71.21
C ARG A 659 6.01 2.24 -70.99
N ALA A 660 5.70 1.83 -69.76
CA ALA A 660 5.10 0.51 -69.51
C ALA A 660 3.70 0.39 -70.12
N HIS A 661 2.89 1.46 -70.12
CA HIS A 661 1.62 1.49 -70.84
C HIS A 661 1.81 1.40 -72.36
N LEU A 662 2.78 2.13 -72.93
CA LEU A 662 3.12 2.04 -74.36
C LEU A 662 3.56 0.61 -74.76
N LEU A 663 4.41 -0.04 -73.97
CA LEU A 663 4.85 -1.41 -74.23
C LEU A 663 3.71 -2.43 -74.12
N ASN A 664 2.80 -2.27 -73.15
CA ASN A 664 1.59 -3.10 -73.07
C ASN A 664 0.66 -2.90 -74.28
N PHE A 665 0.53 -1.67 -74.81
CA PHE A 665 -0.21 -1.39 -76.03
C PHE A 665 0.43 -2.05 -77.26
N LEU A 666 1.75 -1.95 -77.44
CA LEU A 666 2.47 -2.61 -78.53
C LEU A 666 2.39 -4.14 -78.44
N VAL A 667 2.52 -4.72 -77.24
CA VAL A 667 2.37 -6.16 -77.01
C VAL A 667 0.93 -6.63 -77.23
N ALA A 668 -0.08 -5.83 -76.89
CA ALA A 668 -1.48 -6.13 -77.22
C ALA A 668 -1.72 -6.11 -78.74
N ARG A 669 -1.18 -5.12 -79.45
CA ARG A 669 -1.25 -4.99 -80.92
C ARG A 669 -0.57 -6.16 -81.64
N LEU A 670 0.61 -6.58 -81.17
CA LEU A 670 1.31 -7.78 -81.65
C LEU A 670 0.52 -9.05 -81.35
N LYS A 671 -0.01 -9.23 -80.13
CA LYS A 671 -0.88 -10.37 -79.81
C LYS A 671 -2.10 -10.42 -80.72
N GLN A 672 -2.74 -9.28 -81.01
CA GLN A 672 -3.89 -9.22 -81.91
C GLN A 672 -3.53 -9.66 -83.34
N LYS A 673 -2.41 -9.15 -83.90
CA LYS A 673 -1.87 -9.59 -85.21
C LYS A 673 -1.44 -11.07 -85.24
N ILE A 674 -1.05 -11.65 -84.10
CA ILE A 674 -0.66 -13.07 -83.99
C ILE A 674 -1.86 -13.99 -83.77
N CYS A 675 -2.89 -13.58 -83.02
CA CYS A 675 -4.12 -14.35 -82.85
C CYS A 675 -4.88 -14.51 -84.18
N SER A 676 -4.87 -13.50 -85.07
CA SER A 676 -5.41 -13.60 -86.44
C SER A 676 -4.66 -14.57 -87.37
N ARG A 677 -3.71 -15.36 -86.85
CA ARG A 677 -2.98 -16.43 -87.55
C ARG A 677 -3.21 -17.82 -86.92
N ALA A 678 -3.94 -17.93 -85.81
CA ALA A 678 -4.03 -19.16 -85.02
C ALA A 678 -5.07 -20.18 -85.53
N ASP A 679 -6.11 -19.75 -86.26
CA ASP A 679 -7.24 -20.60 -86.68
C ASP A 679 -6.93 -21.56 -87.85
N VAL A 680 -5.65 -21.76 -88.21
CA VAL A 680 -5.22 -22.68 -89.28
C VAL A 680 -3.97 -23.46 -88.85
N LEU A 681 -4.16 -24.63 -88.22
CA LEU A 681 -3.35 -25.85 -88.38
C LEU A 681 -3.78 -26.98 -87.42
N LEU A 682 -4.65 -27.88 -87.88
CA LEU A 682 -4.80 -29.25 -87.36
C LEU A 682 -5.45 -30.11 -88.46
N PRO A 683 -4.82 -31.20 -88.94
CA PRO A 683 -5.31 -31.99 -90.09
C PRO A 683 -6.17 -33.21 -89.68
N ASN A 684 -6.74 -33.85 -90.71
CA ASN A 684 -7.56 -35.08 -90.70
C ASN A 684 -9.05 -34.83 -90.34
N THR A 685 -10.06 -35.31 -91.08
CA THR A 685 -10.10 -36.18 -92.30
C THR A 685 -11.09 -35.68 -93.36
N ASP A 686 -10.74 -35.89 -94.63
CA ASP A 686 -11.61 -36.18 -95.78
C ASP A 686 -12.96 -35.46 -95.97
N SER A 687 -12.96 -34.39 -96.77
CA SER A 687 -14.00 -34.14 -97.79
C SER A 687 -13.51 -33.18 -98.88
N LYS A 688 -13.89 -33.44 -100.15
CA LYS A 688 -13.59 -32.58 -101.31
C LYS A 688 -14.87 -31.93 -101.84
N THR A 689 -15.23 -30.74 -101.36
CA THR A 689 -16.12 -29.85 -102.14
C THR A 689 -16.00 -28.37 -101.76
N VAL A 690 -15.82 -27.57 -102.82
CA VAL A 690 -16.20 -26.16 -103.00
C VAL A 690 -16.96 -25.47 -101.84
N PHE A 691 -16.36 -24.39 -101.31
CA PHE A 691 -17.05 -23.09 -101.23
C PHE A 691 -16.05 -21.94 -101.41
N GLN A 692 -16.48 -20.87 -102.07
CA GLN A 692 -15.66 -19.72 -102.47
C GLN A 692 -16.45 -18.42 -102.21
N VAL A 693 -15.77 -17.26 -102.26
CA VAL A 693 -16.35 -15.91 -102.39
C VAL A 693 -17.06 -15.34 -101.13
N LEU A 694 -16.32 -14.60 -100.28
CA LEU A 694 -16.64 -13.20 -99.83
C LEU A 694 -15.81 -12.65 -98.64
N ARG A 695 -14.52 -12.37 -98.84
CA ARG A 695 -13.88 -11.07 -98.48
C ARG A 695 -12.47 -10.99 -99.09
N GLY A 696 -11.96 -9.76 -99.25
CA GLY A 696 -10.80 -9.47 -100.10
C GLY A 696 -9.45 -9.93 -99.53
N PRO A 697 -8.43 -10.08 -100.38
CA PRO A 697 -7.08 -10.43 -99.94
C PRO A 697 -6.45 -9.26 -99.18
N LEU A 698 -6.02 -9.51 -97.94
CA LEU A 698 -5.02 -8.68 -97.27
C LEU A 698 -3.65 -9.32 -97.46
N ASP A 699 -2.69 -8.46 -97.81
CA ASP A 699 -1.44 -8.85 -98.44
C ASP A 699 -0.47 -9.57 -97.47
N ARG A 700 0.16 -10.65 -97.95
CA ARG A 700 1.15 -11.42 -97.19
C ARG A 700 2.50 -10.71 -97.11
N ASP A 701 2.84 -9.88 -98.10
CA ASP A 701 4.19 -9.33 -98.25
C ASP A 701 4.38 -8.07 -97.39
N THR A 702 3.33 -7.28 -97.17
CA THR A 702 3.28 -6.27 -96.08
C THR A 702 3.45 -6.92 -94.71
N ILE A 703 2.74 -8.02 -94.42
CA ILE A 703 2.81 -8.69 -93.11
C ILE A 703 4.24 -9.24 -92.82
N GLN A 704 4.95 -9.75 -93.83
CA GLN A 704 6.33 -10.21 -93.66
C GLN A 704 7.34 -9.06 -93.43
N ARG A 705 7.03 -7.84 -93.88
CA ARG A 705 7.89 -6.65 -93.70
C ARG A 705 7.59 -5.88 -92.41
N GLU A 706 6.33 -5.80 -92.00
CA GLU A 706 5.91 -5.09 -90.78
C GLU A 706 6.22 -5.85 -89.49
N LEU A 707 6.02 -7.18 -89.46
CA LEU A 707 6.12 -7.95 -88.22
C LEU A 707 7.53 -7.93 -87.59
N PRO A 708 8.65 -8.00 -88.36
CA PRO A 708 9.98 -7.77 -87.83
C PRO A 708 10.14 -6.36 -87.28
N HIS A 709 9.68 -5.33 -88.00
CA HIS A 709 9.82 -3.93 -87.59
C HIS A 709 9.08 -3.62 -86.27
N GLU A 710 7.87 -4.17 -86.06
CA GLU A 710 7.13 -4.04 -84.80
C GLU A 710 7.78 -4.83 -83.66
N LEU A 711 8.41 -5.98 -83.93
CA LEU A 711 9.21 -6.72 -82.95
C LEU A 711 10.50 -5.98 -82.58
N ASP A 712 11.19 -5.38 -83.54
CA ASP A 712 12.40 -4.57 -83.31
C ASP A 712 12.07 -3.31 -82.51
N GLN A 713 10.96 -2.64 -82.82
CA GLN A 713 10.47 -1.47 -82.07
C GLN A 713 10.16 -1.83 -80.60
N VAL A 714 9.58 -3.00 -80.35
CA VAL A 714 9.38 -3.53 -78.98
C VAL A 714 10.72 -3.85 -78.29
N HIS A 715 11.70 -4.45 -78.99
CA HIS A 715 13.02 -4.69 -78.42
C HIS A 715 13.77 -3.39 -78.09
N LEU A 716 13.66 -2.36 -78.93
CA LEU A 716 14.21 -1.03 -78.71
C LEU A 716 13.63 -0.37 -77.45
N GLU A 717 12.31 -0.45 -77.23
CA GLU A 717 11.70 0.09 -76.01
C GLU A 717 12.04 -0.73 -74.76
N VAL A 718 12.14 -2.07 -74.85
CA VAL A 718 12.62 -2.91 -73.74
C VAL A 718 14.07 -2.59 -73.38
N LEU A 719 14.94 -2.35 -74.37
CA LEU A 719 16.33 -1.93 -74.15
C LEU A 719 16.42 -0.52 -73.55
N GLN A 720 15.56 0.41 -73.96
CA GLN A 720 15.48 1.74 -73.34
C GLN A 720 14.97 1.69 -71.90
N LEU A 721 13.94 0.89 -71.59
CA LEU A 721 13.48 0.68 -70.22
C LEU A 721 14.57 0.09 -69.33
N ARG A 722 15.30 -0.94 -69.78
CA ARG A 722 16.44 -1.50 -69.04
C ARG A 722 17.52 -0.45 -68.74
N LYS A 723 17.83 0.44 -69.70
CA LYS A 723 18.75 1.58 -69.51
C LYS A 723 18.21 2.65 -68.53
N GLN A 724 16.89 2.77 -68.36
CA GLN A 724 16.27 3.70 -67.40
C GLN A 724 16.21 3.11 -65.99
N VAL A 725 15.87 1.82 -65.86
CA VAL A 725 15.91 1.09 -64.58
C VAL A 725 17.33 1.09 -64.01
N ALA A 726 18.35 0.76 -64.82
CA ALA A 726 19.75 0.79 -64.40
C ALA A 726 20.28 2.20 -64.05
N LYS A 727 19.58 3.28 -64.40
CA LYS A 727 19.85 4.64 -63.88
C LYS A 727 19.16 4.88 -62.54
N LEU A 728 17.90 4.48 -62.39
CA LEU A 728 17.17 4.55 -61.13
C LEU A 728 17.83 3.73 -60.01
N GLU A 729 18.30 2.52 -60.32
CA GLU A 729 19.06 1.68 -59.39
C GLU A 729 20.34 2.35 -58.91
N LYS A 730 21.05 3.09 -59.78
CA LYS A 730 22.22 3.88 -59.40
C LYS A 730 21.87 5.06 -58.49
N HIS A 731 20.78 5.78 -58.78
CA HIS A 731 20.31 6.89 -57.93
C HIS A 731 19.82 6.43 -56.55
N LEU A 732 19.22 5.24 -56.45
CA LEU A 732 18.89 4.62 -55.17
C LEU A 732 20.15 4.14 -54.44
N GLY A 733 21.09 3.50 -55.16
CA GLY A 733 22.36 3.02 -54.60
C GLY A 733 23.27 4.13 -54.04
N SER A 734 23.15 5.37 -54.52
CA SER A 734 23.77 6.54 -53.89
C SER A 734 23.02 7.00 -52.63
N ALA A 735 21.69 7.13 -52.70
CA ALA A 735 20.88 7.61 -51.58
C ALA A 735 20.97 6.71 -50.32
N TRP A 736 21.19 5.40 -50.50
CA TRP A 736 21.38 4.46 -49.39
C TRP A 736 22.77 4.52 -48.74
N LYS A 737 23.72 5.31 -49.27
CA LYS A 737 25.07 5.48 -48.69
C LYS A 737 25.25 6.75 -47.85
N GLU A 738 24.35 7.73 -47.97
CA GLU A 738 24.45 9.00 -47.22
C GLU A 738 23.70 8.96 -45.87
N GLY A 739 22.87 7.94 -45.63
CA GLY A 739 22.00 7.84 -44.44
C GLY A 739 22.57 7.14 -43.20
N GLY A 740 23.89 6.96 -43.07
CA GLY A 740 24.48 6.12 -42.00
C GLY A 740 25.80 6.64 -41.42
N GLY A 741 25.73 7.55 -40.44
CA GLY A 741 26.89 8.18 -39.79
C GLY A 741 27.13 7.79 -38.33
N ALA A 742 28.04 6.83 -38.12
CA ALA A 742 28.93 6.60 -36.95
C ALA A 742 28.55 6.99 -35.49
N SER A 743 28.37 5.97 -34.62
CA SER A 743 28.99 5.82 -33.27
C SER A 743 28.59 4.47 -32.64
N SER A 744 29.36 3.75 -31.81
CA SER A 744 30.74 3.93 -31.33
C SER A 744 31.44 2.57 -31.02
N ARG A 745 32.65 2.39 -31.57
CA ARG A 745 33.86 1.76 -30.97
C ARG A 745 33.73 0.63 -29.91
N GLN A 746 34.06 -0.61 -30.29
CA GLN A 746 35.22 -1.37 -29.74
C GLN A 746 35.54 -2.67 -30.54
N GLN A 747 36.75 -3.21 -30.33
CA GLN A 747 37.45 -4.30 -31.06
C GLN A 747 38.67 -4.72 -30.18
N PRO A 748 39.49 -5.76 -30.47
CA PRO A 748 39.40 -6.93 -31.39
C PRO A 748 39.69 -8.24 -30.56
N PRO A 749 40.39 -9.33 -31.00
CA PRO A 749 40.79 -9.84 -32.34
C PRO A 749 40.55 -11.36 -32.57
N SER A 750 41.12 -11.84 -33.69
CA SER A 750 41.54 -13.21 -34.03
C SER A 750 40.55 -14.15 -34.74
N SER A 751 41.06 -14.79 -35.79
CA SER A 751 40.47 -15.88 -36.57
C SER A 751 41.62 -16.74 -37.10
N ASP A 752 41.80 -17.96 -36.57
CA ASP A 752 42.75 -18.93 -37.08
C ASP A 752 42.01 -20.12 -37.70
N THR A 753 42.35 -20.46 -38.94
CA THR A 753 41.98 -21.73 -39.58
C THR A 753 43.18 -22.17 -40.42
N MET A 754 43.88 -23.21 -39.95
CA MET A 754 45.13 -23.66 -40.56
C MET A 754 44.95 -24.26 -41.95
N ALA A 755 46.01 -24.19 -42.75
CA ALA A 755 46.15 -24.93 -44.00
C ALA A 755 47.56 -25.56 -44.10
N LEU A 756 47.62 -26.89 -44.07
CA LEU A 756 48.73 -27.76 -44.49
C LEU A 756 48.10 -29.11 -44.90
N GLY A 757 48.55 -29.82 -45.94
CA GLY A 757 49.57 -29.50 -46.93
C GLY A 757 49.75 -30.64 -47.95
N GLY A 758 50.63 -30.42 -48.94
CA GLY A 758 51.10 -31.42 -49.94
C GLY A 758 50.28 -31.54 -51.24
N GLU A 759 50.85 -31.90 -52.40
CA GLU A 759 52.19 -31.65 -52.99
C GLU A 759 52.20 -32.14 -54.46
N GLY A 760 53.10 -31.60 -55.31
CA GLY A 760 53.13 -31.85 -56.77
C GLY A 760 52.08 -31.04 -57.55
N GLY A 761 52.32 -30.46 -58.73
CA GLY A 761 53.30 -30.73 -59.80
C GLY A 761 52.52 -31.01 -61.10
N ASP A 762 52.84 -30.52 -62.29
CA ASP A 762 53.95 -29.69 -62.79
C ASP A 762 53.48 -28.97 -64.10
N ALA A 763 54.29 -28.05 -64.63
CA ALA A 763 54.23 -27.41 -65.97
C ALA A 763 53.05 -26.49 -66.36
N GLY A 764 53.41 -25.39 -67.03
CA GLY A 764 52.57 -24.63 -67.97
C GLY A 764 53.20 -24.64 -69.37
N PRO A 765 52.98 -23.65 -70.27
CA PRO A 765 52.15 -22.44 -70.12
C PRO A 765 51.28 -22.07 -71.38
N ALA A 766 50.68 -20.87 -71.33
CA ALA A 766 50.23 -20.02 -72.46
C ALA A 766 49.00 -20.45 -73.31
N GLY A 767 48.26 -19.44 -73.80
CA GLY A 767 47.19 -19.62 -74.81
C GLY A 767 45.97 -18.69 -74.67
N THR A 768 46.06 -17.50 -75.29
CA THR A 768 44.99 -16.66 -75.89
C THR A 768 43.51 -16.68 -75.41
N GLU A 769 42.98 -15.46 -75.34
CA GLU A 769 41.63 -14.99 -75.75
C GLU A 769 40.83 -15.96 -76.65
N ASP A 770 39.51 -16.08 -76.55
CA ASP A 770 38.56 -15.08 -77.07
C ASP A 770 37.11 -15.21 -76.48
N GLN A 771 36.18 -14.41 -77.01
CA GLN A 771 34.82 -14.16 -76.56
C GLN A 771 33.85 -15.33 -76.77
N GLY A 772 32.96 -15.54 -75.79
CA GLY A 772 31.97 -16.64 -75.81
C GLY A 772 30.66 -16.29 -75.09
N ALA A 773 30.09 -15.12 -75.36
CA ALA A 773 28.86 -14.64 -74.71
C ALA A 773 27.64 -15.52 -75.07
N GLN A 774 27.36 -16.54 -74.25
CA GLN A 774 26.25 -17.44 -74.49
C GLN A 774 24.91 -16.71 -74.38
N THR A 775 24.08 -16.87 -75.41
CA THR A 775 22.69 -16.43 -75.40
C THR A 775 21.92 -17.03 -74.21
N PRO A 776 20.92 -16.32 -73.65
CA PRO A 776 20.08 -16.86 -72.59
C PRO A 776 19.21 -17.99 -73.16
N LYS A 777 19.75 -19.20 -73.11
CA LYS A 777 19.10 -20.45 -73.56
C LYS A 777 17.69 -20.52 -73.00
N ALA A 778 16.72 -20.83 -73.87
CA ALA A 778 15.34 -21.06 -73.45
C ALA A 778 15.32 -22.08 -72.31
N VAL A 779 14.75 -21.71 -71.17
CA VAL A 779 14.74 -22.56 -69.96
C VAL A 779 13.97 -23.83 -70.29
N SER A 780 14.68 -24.93 -70.45
CA SER A 780 14.07 -26.19 -70.87
C SER A 780 13.06 -26.67 -69.83
N LEU A 781 11.98 -27.31 -70.28
CA LEU A 781 10.89 -27.76 -69.40
C LEU A 781 11.38 -28.52 -68.15
N PRO A 782 12.42 -29.39 -68.21
CA PRO A 782 13.00 -30.03 -67.02
C PRO A 782 13.67 -29.07 -66.03
N GLN A 783 14.30 -27.98 -66.49
CA GLN A 783 14.87 -26.95 -65.60
C GLN A 783 13.78 -26.16 -64.91
N LEU A 784 12.68 -25.84 -65.60
CA LEU A 784 11.51 -25.20 -65.00
C LEU A 784 10.86 -26.13 -63.97
N GLN A 785 10.68 -27.42 -64.28
CA GLN A 785 10.18 -28.41 -63.32
C GLN A 785 11.09 -28.59 -62.10
N ARG A 786 12.42 -28.57 -62.26
CA ARG A 786 13.37 -28.60 -61.12
C ARG A 786 13.16 -27.39 -60.21
N LYS A 787 13.13 -26.18 -60.77
CA LYS A 787 12.85 -24.94 -60.02
C LYS A 787 11.47 -24.95 -59.35
N LEU A 788 10.45 -25.52 -60.00
CA LEU A 788 9.12 -25.67 -59.40
C LEU A 788 9.11 -26.65 -58.21
N LYS A 789 9.82 -27.77 -58.33
CA LYS A 789 9.98 -28.75 -57.24
C LYS A 789 10.83 -28.19 -56.08
N GLU A 790 11.83 -27.35 -56.36
CA GLU A 790 12.59 -26.61 -55.34
C GLU A 790 11.74 -25.53 -54.66
N ALA A 791 10.92 -24.80 -55.42
CA ALA A 791 9.96 -23.84 -54.86
C ALA A 791 8.94 -24.54 -53.94
N ALA A 792 8.36 -25.67 -54.37
CA ALA A 792 7.46 -26.47 -53.53
C ALA A 792 8.14 -26.96 -52.23
N ARG A 793 9.39 -27.41 -52.30
CA ARG A 793 10.19 -27.79 -51.12
C ARG A 793 10.45 -26.60 -50.19
N LYS A 794 10.73 -25.40 -50.73
CA LYS A 794 10.88 -24.18 -49.93
C LYS A 794 9.57 -23.74 -49.29
N ILE A 795 8.44 -23.82 -50.00
CA ILE A 795 7.10 -23.51 -49.46
C ILE A 795 6.75 -24.45 -48.30
N LEU A 796 7.06 -25.76 -48.41
CA LEU A 796 6.86 -26.71 -47.32
C LEU A 796 7.72 -26.40 -46.09
N ARG A 797 9.01 -26.07 -46.27
CA ARG A 797 9.88 -25.62 -45.16
C ARG A 797 9.36 -24.33 -44.51
N LEU A 798 9.07 -23.30 -45.30
CA LEU A 798 8.50 -22.03 -44.80
C LEU A 798 7.16 -22.22 -44.09
N ARG A 799 6.36 -23.24 -44.46
CA ARG A 799 5.16 -23.63 -43.73
C ARG A 799 5.50 -24.24 -42.36
N GLN A 800 6.44 -25.19 -42.31
CA GLN A 800 6.88 -25.82 -41.06
C GLN A 800 7.53 -24.81 -40.11
N GLU A 801 8.38 -23.91 -40.64
CA GLU A 801 8.98 -22.79 -39.90
C GLU A 801 7.89 -21.84 -39.36
N LYS A 802 6.82 -21.56 -40.14
CA LYS A 802 5.66 -20.79 -39.67
C LYS A 802 4.86 -21.52 -38.59
N GLU A 803 4.63 -22.83 -38.72
CA GLU A 803 3.95 -23.65 -37.71
C GLU A 803 4.76 -23.66 -36.39
N GLN A 804 6.08 -23.85 -36.45
CA GLN A 804 6.99 -23.74 -35.30
C GLN A 804 6.98 -22.35 -34.65
N LEU A 805 7.00 -21.26 -35.44
CA LEU A 805 6.90 -19.90 -34.92
C LEU A 805 5.54 -19.60 -34.29
N LEU A 806 4.45 -20.21 -34.79
CA LEU A 806 3.13 -20.11 -34.16
C LEU A 806 3.07 -20.92 -32.86
N GLU A 807 3.70 -22.09 -32.79
CA GLU A 807 3.83 -22.88 -31.56
C GLU A 807 4.65 -22.17 -30.50
N MET A 808 5.85 -21.67 -30.82
CA MET A 808 6.65 -20.85 -29.88
C MET A 808 5.89 -19.59 -29.46
N GLY A 809 5.22 -18.91 -30.40
CA GLY A 809 4.36 -17.77 -30.08
C GLY A 809 3.17 -18.12 -29.18
N ASN A 810 2.64 -19.33 -29.27
CA ASN A 810 1.59 -19.83 -28.37
C ASN A 810 2.14 -20.19 -26.99
N ARG A 811 3.32 -20.81 -26.91
CA ARG A 811 4.01 -21.10 -25.64
C ARG A 811 4.34 -19.81 -24.88
N LEU A 812 4.98 -18.84 -25.54
CA LEU A 812 5.24 -17.51 -24.97
C LEU A 812 3.95 -16.79 -24.52
N ARG A 813 2.83 -16.95 -25.25
CA ARG A 813 1.52 -16.43 -24.82
C ARG A 813 0.94 -17.16 -23.61
N ALA A 814 1.18 -18.46 -23.47
CA ALA A 814 0.78 -19.23 -22.29
C ALA A 814 1.64 -18.85 -21.08
N GLU A 815 2.97 -18.82 -21.22
CA GLU A 815 3.94 -18.42 -20.21
C GLU A 815 3.65 -17.00 -19.67
N LEU A 816 3.42 -16.02 -20.56
CA LEU A 816 2.98 -14.67 -20.17
C LEU A 816 1.58 -14.65 -19.53
N GLY A 817 0.71 -15.60 -19.88
CA GLY A 817 -0.61 -15.78 -19.27
C GLY A 817 -0.53 -16.36 -17.85
N HIS A 818 0.42 -17.26 -17.58
CA HIS A 818 0.68 -17.81 -16.25
C HIS A 818 1.29 -16.74 -15.33
N LEU A 819 2.32 -16.02 -15.80
CA LEU A 819 2.93 -14.91 -15.04
C LEU A 819 1.93 -13.78 -14.72
N ALA A 820 0.94 -13.54 -15.60
CA ALA A 820 -0.15 -12.60 -15.34
C ALA A 820 -1.22 -13.12 -14.35
N SER A 821 -1.22 -14.42 -14.02
CA SER A 821 -2.12 -15.04 -13.04
C SER A 821 -1.48 -15.16 -11.65
N GLU A 822 -0.16 -15.22 -11.56
CA GLU A 822 0.59 -15.37 -10.30
C GLU A 822 0.78 -14.04 -9.55
N SER A 823 0.57 -12.90 -10.22
CA SER A 823 0.84 -11.56 -9.69
C SER A 823 -0.35 -10.89 -8.95
N HIS A 824 -1.31 -11.66 -8.44
CA HIS A 824 -2.47 -11.14 -7.68
C HIS A 824 -2.90 -12.03 -6.50
N PRO A 825 -2.42 -11.78 -5.27
CA PRO A 825 -3.09 -12.30 -4.07
C PRO A 825 -4.40 -11.53 -3.80
N GLU A 826 -5.39 -12.29 -3.33
CA GLU A 826 -6.65 -11.88 -2.67
C GLU A 826 -7.47 -10.69 -3.20
N CYS A 827 -8.63 -11.01 -3.78
CA CYS A 827 -9.82 -10.15 -3.69
C CYS A 827 -11.11 -10.98 -3.86
N ARG A 828 -11.67 -11.51 -2.75
CA ARG A 828 -13.02 -12.11 -2.75
C ARG A 828 -14.06 -10.99 -2.68
N LEU A 829 -15.06 -10.97 -3.59
CA LEU A 829 -16.41 -10.38 -3.43
C LEU A 829 -17.30 -10.95 -4.58
N PRO A 830 -18.66 -10.83 -4.55
CA PRO A 830 -19.53 -11.89 -5.08
C PRO A 830 -20.02 -11.71 -6.51
N ARG A 831 -20.16 -12.84 -7.21
CA ARG A 831 -20.66 -12.95 -8.58
C ARG A 831 -22.18 -12.71 -8.66
N TRP A 832 -22.60 -11.47 -8.89
CA TRP A 832 -23.98 -11.18 -9.31
C TRP A 832 -24.23 -11.66 -10.75
N VAL A 833 -25.30 -12.43 -10.96
CA VAL A 833 -25.76 -12.87 -12.29
C VAL A 833 -27.24 -12.48 -12.45
N PRO A 834 -27.59 -11.54 -13.34
CA PRO A 834 -28.99 -11.24 -13.64
C PRO A 834 -29.67 -12.38 -14.39
N ALA A 835 -30.48 -13.17 -13.68
CA ALA A 835 -31.22 -14.30 -14.26
C ALA A 835 -32.47 -13.83 -15.04
N ARG A 836 -32.35 -13.64 -16.36
CA ARG A 836 -33.49 -13.59 -17.28
C ARG A 836 -33.07 -14.02 -18.70
N TRP A 837 -34.04 -14.45 -19.51
CA TRP A 837 -33.91 -14.84 -20.93
C TRP A 837 -33.15 -16.16 -21.25
N MET A 838 -33.63 -17.29 -20.73
CA MET A 838 -33.41 -18.59 -21.39
C MET A 838 -34.59 -19.55 -21.20
N GLN A 839 -35.73 -19.28 -21.87
CA GLN A 839 -36.85 -20.23 -21.87
C GLN A 839 -37.89 -19.99 -23.01
N SER A 840 -37.52 -20.14 -24.29
CA SER A 840 -38.46 -20.45 -25.40
C SER A 840 -37.80 -20.56 -26.79
N ALA A 841 -37.18 -21.71 -27.14
CA ALA A 841 -36.83 -22.04 -28.54
C ALA A 841 -36.35 -23.50 -28.74
N GLN A 842 -37.22 -24.50 -28.58
CA GLN A 842 -36.97 -25.86 -29.10
C GLN A 842 -38.16 -26.33 -29.95
N ARG A 843 -38.08 -26.13 -31.28
CA ARG A 843 -39.07 -26.69 -32.23
C ARG A 843 -38.57 -26.78 -33.68
N CYS A 844 -37.67 -27.73 -33.95
CA CYS A 844 -37.33 -28.15 -35.31
C CYS A 844 -37.39 -29.69 -35.39
N PRO A 845 -38.39 -30.30 -36.07
CA PRO A 845 -38.39 -31.72 -36.33
C PRO A 845 -37.49 -32.05 -37.53
N GLY A 846 -36.60 -33.04 -37.38
CA GLY A 846 -35.76 -33.51 -38.48
C GLY A 846 -36.52 -34.38 -39.49
N LYS A 847 -36.09 -34.36 -40.75
CA LYS A 847 -36.43 -35.42 -41.72
C LYS A 847 -35.39 -36.53 -41.61
N GLY A 848 -35.82 -37.77 -41.40
CA GLY A 848 -34.97 -38.95 -41.47
C GLY A 848 -35.35 -39.85 -42.65
N VAL A 849 -34.34 -40.50 -43.25
CA VAL A 849 -34.47 -41.64 -44.18
C VAL A 849 -33.34 -42.63 -43.81
N PRO A 850 -33.54 -43.96 -43.79
CA PRO A 850 -32.80 -44.83 -42.87
C PRO A 850 -31.82 -45.83 -43.51
N SER A 851 -30.92 -46.36 -42.68
CA SER A 851 -30.25 -47.67 -42.81
C SER A 851 -29.63 -48.05 -41.45
N GLY A 852 -29.63 -49.29 -40.94
CA GLY A 852 -30.33 -50.49 -41.41
C GLY A 852 -29.89 -51.76 -40.65
N GLY A 853 -30.84 -52.62 -40.27
CA GLY A 853 -30.61 -54.00 -39.78
C GLY A 853 -30.43 -54.23 -38.26
N GLY A 854 -30.93 -55.37 -37.76
CA GLY A 854 -30.55 -55.95 -36.45
C GLY A 854 -31.68 -56.38 -35.49
N GLY A 855 -31.99 -57.70 -35.43
CA GLY A 855 -32.76 -58.38 -34.37
C GLY A 855 -34.28 -58.09 -34.31
N LEU A 856 -35.21 -59.04 -34.51
CA LEU A 856 -35.51 -60.29 -33.79
C LEU A 856 -35.82 -60.12 -32.27
N THR A 857 -37.10 -60.01 -31.91
CA THR A 857 -37.85 -61.12 -31.30
C THR A 857 -39.38 -60.95 -31.43
N GLN A 858 -40.05 -62.10 -31.60
CA GLN A 858 -41.51 -62.35 -31.58
C GLN A 858 -42.13 -61.90 -30.23
N THR A 859 -43.44 -61.64 -30.06
CA THR A 859 -44.57 -62.60 -30.13
C THR A 859 -45.95 -61.93 -29.97
N THR A 860 -46.99 -62.42 -30.69
CA THR A 860 -48.45 -62.33 -30.38
C THR A 860 -49.11 -60.93 -30.25
N ARG A 861 -50.42 -60.71 -30.52
CA ARG A 861 -51.52 -61.60 -30.97
C ARG A 861 -52.54 -60.81 -31.82
N GLU A 862 -53.23 -61.52 -32.70
CA GLU A 862 -54.46 -61.13 -33.46
C GLU A 862 -55.74 -61.28 -32.60
N PRO A 863 -57.00 -61.02 -33.09
CA PRO A 863 -57.46 -60.47 -34.38
C PRO A 863 -58.62 -59.41 -34.26
N GLU A 864 -59.41 -59.27 -35.34
CA GLU A 864 -60.80 -58.76 -35.45
C GLU A 864 -61.04 -57.23 -35.62
N GLY A 865 -61.83 -56.76 -36.60
CA GLY A 865 -62.46 -57.48 -37.72
C GLY A 865 -63.32 -56.61 -38.66
N GLU A 866 -63.62 -57.16 -39.85
CA GLU A 866 -64.68 -56.73 -40.82
C GLU A 866 -64.56 -55.32 -41.48
N GLN A 867 -65.06 -55.04 -42.71
CA GLN A 867 -65.82 -55.81 -43.72
C GLN A 867 -65.43 -55.36 -45.16
N LYS A 868 -65.98 -56.00 -46.21
CA LYS A 868 -65.66 -55.88 -47.68
C LYS A 868 -66.81 -55.16 -48.45
N PRO A 869 -66.85 -55.03 -49.81
CA PRO A 869 -65.87 -54.71 -50.89
C PRO A 869 -66.51 -53.61 -51.84
N PRO A 870 -66.50 -53.62 -53.21
CA PRO A 870 -65.59 -54.11 -54.26
C PRO A 870 -65.25 -53.07 -55.39
N ALA A 871 -64.48 -53.53 -56.41
CA ALA A 871 -64.31 -52.98 -57.77
C ALA A 871 -63.49 -51.67 -57.97
N GLY A 872 -62.76 -51.49 -59.09
CA GLY A 872 -62.47 -52.45 -60.17
C GLY A 872 -61.73 -51.88 -61.39
N VAL A 873 -61.13 -52.78 -62.18
CA VAL A 873 -60.64 -52.63 -63.58
C VAL A 873 -59.40 -51.75 -63.86
N ARG A 874 -58.41 -52.46 -64.42
CA ARG A 874 -57.14 -52.16 -65.13
C ARG A 874 -56.90 -50.80 -65.85
N PRO A 875 -55.62 -50.48 -66.13
CA PRO A 875 -55.18 -49.29 -66.88
C PRO A 875 -55.18 -49.48 -68.42
N GLY A 876 -54.99 -48.39 -69.15
CA GLY A 876 -54.62 -48.37 -70.57
C GLY A 876 -53.71 -47.17 -70.90
N GLY A 877 -52.55 -47.44 -71.51
CA GLY A 877 -51.59 -46.41 -71.93
C GLY A 877 -51.37 -46.40 -73.44
N ALA A 878 -51.23 -45.21 -74.01
CA ALA A 878 -50.99 -44.90 -75.43
C ALA A 878 -50.44 -43.45 -75.52
N PRO A 879 -49.86 -42.98 -76.64
CA PRO A 879 -49.81 -43.59 -77.98
C PRO A 879 -48.41 -43.71 -78.60
N LEU A 880 -48.37 -44.17 -79.86
CA LEU A 880 -47.24 -44.01 -80.79
C LEU A 880 -47.63 -43.08 -81.95
N ARG A 881 -46.60 -42.55 -82.63
CA ARG A 881 -46.58 -41.70 -83.85
C ARG A 881 -47.83 -41.77 -84.76
N ALA A 882 -48.27 -40.60 -85.26
CA ALA A 882 -48.34 -40.30 -86.70
C ALA A 882 -48.78 -38.86 -87.02
N LEU A 883 -47.82 -37.94 -87.17
CA LEU A 883 -47.68 -36.94 -88.26
C LEU A 883 -46.42 -36.09 -88.02
#